data_AF-A0A448ZYR8-F1
#
_entry.id   AF-A0A448ZYR8-F1
#
_cell.length_a   1.000
_cell.length_b   1.000
_cell.length_c   1.000
_cell.angle_alpha   90.00
_cell.angle_beta   90.00
_cell.angle_gamma   90.00
#
_symmetry.space_group_name_H-M   'P 1'
#
loop_
_entity.id
_entity.type
_entity.pdbx_description
1 polymer ?
#
loop_
_entity_poly.entity_id
_entity_poly.type
_entity_poly.pdbx_seq_one_letter_code
_entity_poly.pdbx_strand_id
1 'polypeptide(L)'
;MPKLYKKNYVTRKNDPTTQAIIEDLKEVFGTNEFDDLSNIRFFYEGFNNKTYIGKLRNVWVQIRIPKKIASLNYANETKVVLTFKDYFYAKDGYLIKKWFPGQDLYKIKITEKVEYAIFNCLTNFRKLKLPISKFNWYAYKVNDEKYYQLLEKYKDQEYVISHNNIKRHNILINKYGFVKLIDFEYVAYNSKYVDLVGLYLFLSIDKQKIIEHFQLDETIFDDYIYLVETFDKAAYKEVYEKLDIPQCKITDSFSQMQNRDYSISNKFICQKYHNQFDNRLNLKLLEQFYFVPICVYEDNDKVIWRWLDCNSVYFLNRSQIKILAHAMKTYHDSDVKFPSFILKEKVDWYMKNINLDDVYNDIGGKEIVDQILLWINDIKPDANCHNNLNLDNIFFNENYNLYIIDWSVAYYNNRFLDIAFMFENIGLSEASEAFFWLHYGIKKPDNFYKYRIISHFVAYLYNNILNGDFTMSNINVRRIKDILEKRGGIMKNKNMDEKPIQNLEITSEQELPKIDEKQVKKMHRKKILGNVFLFSSLTIAFASIITIPLVLNRKGSTSRDKFVSDKLEDTIYNEVELTKDKKYKLQFTSKIDKSSNLASQIGIARKLETNKKFETYKPPLLKYRALFDFKGGDSNKFSNYNNKEDQYYEIKTTEFNFGKLDYLKLLTEHYQKHFKNIIDPTEKLNKINSELTLEKTIGTLDNISYSFTFIYENNGSYYYNELKNDLKGMLLHSFLEQIILKVRDFVKKYPNKKIKITLSKADFSLKGKADLVNMKISELYFDNDVIFDIEIE
;
A
#
# COMPACT_ATOMS: atom_id res chain seq x y z
N MET A 1 30.25 7.94 19.26
CA MET A 1 29.57 6.82 18.58
C MET A 1 28.64 6.12 19.57
N PRO A 2 27.30 6.23 19.45
CA PRO A 2 26.38 5.38 20.19
C PRO A 2 25.99 4.15 19.37
N LYS A 3 25.99 2.99 20.03
CA LYS A 3 25.69 1.64 19.51
C LYS A 3 24.23 1.55 19.04
N LEU A 4 24.03 1.29 17.75
CA LEU A 4 22.74 0.86 17.19
C LEU A 4 22.58 -0.66 17.35
N TYR A 5 21.51 -1.05 18.05
CA TYR A 5 21.08 -2.43 18.26
C TYR A 5 20.77 -3.13 16.94
N LYS A 6 21.54 -4.19 16.63
CA LYS A 6 21.20 -5.20 15.61
C LYS A 6 20.19 -6.18 16.20
N LYS A 7 19.00 -6.29 15.63
CA LYS A 7 18.29 -7.59 15.57
C LYS A 7 18.69 -8.26 14.26
N ASN A 8 19.79 -9.02 14.31
CA ASN A 8 20.09 -10.00 13.27
C ASN A 8 19.11 -11.16 13.43
N TYR A 9 18.21 -11.37 12.47
CA TYR A 9 17.59 -12.68 12.29
C TYR A 9 18.70 -13.63 11.84
N VAL A 10 19.23 -14.41 12.78
CA VAL A 10 20.05 -15.58 12.47
C VAL A 10 19.05 -16.72 12.23
N THR A 11 18.71 -16.96 10.96
CA THR A 11 17.99 -18.15 10.53
C THR A 11 18.82 -19.38 10.89
N ARG A 12 18.23 -20.29 11.68
CA ARG A 12 18.87 -21.56 12.07
C ARG A 12 18.99 -22.46 10.83
N LYS A 13 20.03 -23.30 10.79
CA LYS A 13 20.33 -24.25 9.69
C LYS A 13 19.17 -25.21 9.32
N ASN A 14 18.12 -25.29 10.14
CA ASN A 14 16.97 -26.21 10.00
C ASN A 14 15.66 -25.50 9.59
N ASP A 15 15.73 -24.30 9.00
CA ASP A 15 14.57 -23.64 8.41
C ASP A 15 14.22 -24.31 7.06
N PRO A 16 12.96 -24.76 6.83
CA PRO A 16 12.57 -25.49 5.62
C PRO A 16 12.95 -24.80 4.30
N THR A 17 12.93 -23.46 4.27
CA THR A 17 13.30 -22.66 3.09
C THR A 17 14.81 -22.66 2.85
N THR A 18 15.62 -22.70 3.92
CA THR A 18 17.09 -22.78 3.82
C THR A 18 17.55 -24.13 3.31
N GLN A 19 16.90 -25.21 3.74
CA GLN A 19 17.25 -26.57 3.34
C GLN A 19 16.92 -26.82 1.87
N ALA A 20 15.78 -26.33 1.39
CA ALA A 20 15.42 -26.37 -0.03
C ALA A 20 16.44 -25.66 -0.94
N ILE A 21 16.99 -24.51 -0.50
CA ILE A 21 18.05 -23.81 -1.25
C ILE A 21 19.33 -24.64 -1.34
N ILE A 22 19.73 -25.29 -0.25
CA ILE A 22 20.93 -26.13 -0.22
C ILE A 22 20.73 -27.33 -1.15
N GLU A 23 19.57 -27.99 -1.10
CA GLU A 23 19.24 -29.14 -1.96
C GLU A 23 19.25 -28.76 -3.45
N ASP A 24 18.62 -27.64 -3.82
CA ASP A 24 18.61 -27.12 -5.21
C ASP A 24 20.04 -26.84 -5.70
N LEU A 25 20.89 -26.21 -4.88
CA LEU A 25 22.30 -25.99 -5.22
C LEU A 25 23.07 -27.30 -5.41
N LYS A 26 22.85 -28.30 -4.54
CA LYS A 26 23.49 -29.62 -4.65
C LYS A 26 23.10 -30.32 -5.94
N GLU A 27 21.82 -30.26 -6.32
CA GLU A 27 21.31 -30.83 -7.55
C GLU A 27 21.99 -30.19 -8.77
N VAL A 28 22.04 -28.86 -8.81
CA VAL A 28 22.59 -28.11 -9.96
C VAL A 28 24.09 -28.34 -10.14
N PHE A 29 24.89 -28.23 -9.06
CA PHE A 29 26.35 -28.30 -9.15
C PHE A 29 26.92 -29.70 -8.88
N GLY A 30 26.12 -30.66 -8.40
CA GLY A 30 26.54 -32.04 -8.16
C GLY A 30 27.57 -32.20 -7.04
N THR A 31 27.52 -31.36 -5.99
CA THR A 31 28.53 -31.34 -4.91
C THR A 31 27.87 -31.18 -3.54
N ASN A 32 28.39 -31.91 -2.54
CA ASN A 32 27.94 -31.82 -1.14
C ASN A 32 28.59 -30.67 -0.36
N GLU A 33 29.48 -29.89 -0.98
CA GLU A 33 30.16 -28.75 -0.33
C GLU A 33 29.19 -27.68 0.20
N PHE A 34 27.95 -27.65 -0.27
CA PHE A 34 26.92 -26.74 0.21
C PHE A 34 26.32 -27.11 1.57
N ASP A 35 26.64 -28.28 2.14
CA ASP A 35 26.32 -28.60 3.53
C ASP A 35 27.00 -27.65 4.53
N ASP A 36 28.09 -27.02 4.11
CA ASP A 36 28.80 -26.01 4.88
C ASP A 36 28.16 -24.62 4.78
N LEU A 37 27.11 -24.45 3.94
CA LEU A 37 26.37 -23.20 3.91
C LEU A 37 25.64 -22.98 5.24
N SER A 38 25.80 -21.77 5.76
CA SER A 38 25.18 -21.33 7.00
C SER A 38 24.74 -19.87 6.90
N ASN A 39 23.89 -19.44 7.82
CA ASN A 39 23.40 -18.06 7.90
C ASN A 39 22.80 -17.56 6.57
N ILE A 40 22.14 -18.45 5.81
CA ILE A 40 21.45 -18.08 4.58
C ILE A 40 20.26 -17.21 4.95
N ARG A 41 20.24 -16.02 4.37
CA ARG A 41 19.17 -15.04 4.53
C ARG A 41 18.79 -14.51 3.16
N PHE A 42 17.48 -14.37 2.94
CA PHE A 42 16.98 -13.68 1.77
C PHE A 42 17.52 -12.24 1.75
N PHE A 43 17.90 -11.77 0.56
CA PHE A 43 18.42 -10.43 0.36
C PHE A 43 17.52 -9.60 -0.54
N TYR A 44 17.15 -10.15 -1.70
CA TYR A 44 16.31 -9.45 -2.68
C TYR A 44 15.76 -10.45 -3.71
N GLU A 45 14.57 -10.19 -4.25
CA GLU A 45 14.00 -10.92 -5.37
C GLU A 45 13.89 -10.00 -6.58
N GLY A 46 14.67 -10.31 -7.62
CA GLY A 46 14.59 -9.66 -8.91
C GLY A 46 13.62 -10.36 -9.86
N PHE A 47 13.59 -9.84 -11.08
CA PHE A 47 12.76 -10.40 -12.15
C PHE A 47 13.23 -11.80 -12.55
N ASN A 48 14.51 -11.94 -12.92
CA ASN A 48 15.07 -13.19 -13.41
C ASN A 48 15.60 -14.10 -12.29
N ASN A 49 15.80 -13.59 -11.07
CA ASN A 49 16.50 -14.33 -10.03
C ASN A 49 16.10 -13.90 -8.62
N LYS A 50 16.33 -14.81 -7.66
CA LYS A 50 16.31 -14.56 -6.21
C LYS A 50 17.74 -14.51 -5.71
N THR A 51 18.04 -13.55 -4.83
CA THR A 51 19.35 -13.38 -4.22
C THR A 51 19.27 -13.57 -2.71
N TYR A 52 20.22 -14.33 -2.19
CA TYR A 52 20.43 -14.60 -0.77
C TYR A 52 21.87 -14.22 -0.38
N ILE A 53 22.09 -14.00 0.91
CA ILE A 53 23.43 -13.88 1.50
C ILE A 53 23.62 -15.03 2.47
N GLY A 54 24.76 -15.69 2.43
CA GLY A 54 25.11 -16.77 3.36
C GLY A 54 26.59 -16.77 3.71
N LYS A 55 27.03 -17.78 4.46
CA LYS A 55 28.43 -18.09 4.69
C LYS A 55 28.75 -19.46 4.13
N LEU A 56 29.78 -19.53 3.28
CA LEU A 56 30.38 -20.78 2.82
C LEU A 56 31.81 -20.82 3.36
N ARG A 57 32.17 -21.85 4.14
CA ARG A 57 33.52 -22.01 4.73
C ARG A 57 34.02 -20.73 5.45
N ASN A 58 33.15 -20.13 6.27
CA ASN A 58 33.35 -18.85 6.97
C ASN A 58 33.51 -17.58 6.10
N VAL A 59 33.41 -17.68 4.78
CA VAL A 59 33.39 -16.53 3.87
C VAL A 59 31.96 -16.13 3.56
N TRP A 60 31.64 -14.84 3.71
CA TRP A 60 30.34 -14.32 3.29
C TRP A 60 30.20 -14.39 1.77
N VAL A 61 29.08 -14.94 1.31
CA VAL A 61 28.77 -15.14 -0.10
C VAL A 61 27.40 -14.59 -0.46
N GLN A 62 27.25 -14.12 -1.69
CA GLN A 62 25.98 -13.93 -2.38
C GLN A 62 25.64 -15.23 -3.11
N ILE A 63 24.40 -15.68 -2.95
CA ILE A 63 23.83 -16.84 -3.63
C ILE A 63 22.72 -16.33 -4.55
N ARG A 64 22.79 -16.60 -5.86
CA ARG A 64 21.75 -16.26 -6.85
C ARG A 64 21.10 -17.55 -7.34
N ILE A 65 19.77 -17.57 -7.35
CA ILE A 65 18.94 -18.66 -7.86
C ILE A 65 18.06 -18.09 -8.98
N PRO A 66 18.12 -18.61 -10.22
CA PRO A 66 17.31 -18.12 -11.34
C PRO A 66 15.83 -18.54 -11.19
N LYS A 67 14.90 -17.67 -11.57
CA LYS A 67 13.44 -17.89 -11.54
C LYS A 67 12.90 -18.59 -12.78
N LYS A 68 13.74 -18.79 -13.81
CA LYS A 68 13.40 -19.42 -15.11
C LYS A 68 12.17 -18.80 -15.82
N ILE A 69 11.94 -17.50 -15.62
CA ILE A 69 10.79 -16.76 -16.22
C ILE A 69 11.04 -16.42 -17.69
N ALA A 70 12.27 -16.04 -18.04
CA ALA A 70 12.70 -15.79 -19.40
C ALA A 70 13.73 -16.82 -19.85
N SER A 71 13.71 -17.19 -21.14
CA SER A 71 14.66 -18.10 -21.77
C SER A 71 16.02 -17.42 -21.97
N LEU A 72 16.76 -17.18 -20.88
CA LEU A 72 18.10 -16.60 -20.91
C LEU A 72 19.16 -17.68 -21.08
N ASN A 73 20.17 -17.38 -21.91
CA ASN A 73 21.32 -18.25 -22.12
C ASN A 73 22.50 -17.78 -21.28
N TYR A 74 22.78 -18.50 -20.20
CA TYR A 74 23.85 -18.18 -19.25
C TYR A 74 25.23 -18.76 -19.63
N ALA A 75 25.41 -19.30 -20.84
CA ALA A 75 26.67 -19.95 -21.24
C ALA A 75 27.85 -18.96 -21.28
N ASN A 76 27.63 -17.76 -21.81
CA ASN A 76 28.66 -16.71 -21.81
C ASN A 76 28.92 -16.19 -20.40
N GLU A 77 27.86 -15.93 -19.63
CA GLU A 77 27.97 -15.50 -18.24
C GLU A 77 28.85 -16.45 -17.44
N THR A 78 28.56 -17.74 -17.49
CA THR A 78 29.29 -18.79 -16.77
C THR A 78 30.78 -18.76 -17.09
N LYS A 79 31.15 -18.68 -18.37
CA LYS A 79 32.55 -18.60 -18.82
C LYS A 79 33.24 -17.35 -18.31
N VAL A 80 32.57 -16.19 -18.34
CA VAL A 80 33.15 -14.92 -17.90
C VAL A 80 33.33 -14.89 -16.39
N VAL A 81 32.28 -15.20 -15.62
CA VAL A 81 32.32 -15.04 -14.17
C VAL A 81 33.29 -16.00 -13.49
N LEU A 82 33.49 -17.21 -14.05
CA LEU A 82 34.45 -18.19 -13.53
C LEU A 82 35.92 -17.76 -13.71
N THR A 83 36.22 -16.72 -14.50
CA THR A 83 37.56 -16.13 -14.54
C THR A 83 37.87 -15.25 -13.33
N PHE A 84 36.84 -14.81 -12.61
CA PHE A 84 36.99 -13.95 -11.46
C PHE A 84 37.13 -14.79 -10.19
N LYS A 85 38.23 -14.62 -9.46
CA LYS A 85 38.54 -15.36 -8.21
C LYS A 85 37.45 -15.27 -7.12
N ASP A 86 36.60 -14.24 -7.20
CA ASP A 86 35.52 -14.04 -6.24
C ASP A 86 34.28 -14.90 -6.53
N TYR A 87 34.21 -15.59 -7.67
CA TYR A 87 33.11 -16.45 -8.03
C TYR A 87 33.52 -17.90 -7.77
N PHE A 88 32.82 -18.54 -6.84
CA PHE A 88 33.14 -19.91 -6.41
C PHE A 88 32.41 -20.93 -7.27
N TYR A 89 31.15 -20.65 -7.61
CA TYR A 89 30.32 -21.53 -8.42
C TYR A 89 29.45 -20.69 -9.37
N ALA A 90 29.32 -21.13 -10.62
CA ALA A 90 28.39 -20.55 -11.59
C ALA A 90 27.97 -21.62 -12.61
N LYS A 91 26.66 -21.79 -12.81
CA LYS A 91 26.09 -22.75 -13.77
C LYS A 91 24.61 -22.42 -14.01
N ASP A 92 24.18 -22.34 -15.27
CA ASP A 92 22.76 -22.17 -15.65
C ASP A 92 22.04 -21.02 -14.91
N GLY A 93 22.73 -19.91 -14.69
CA GLY A 93 22.21 -18.74 -13.97
C GLY A 93 22.31 -18.83 -12.44
N TYR A 94 22.56 -20.03 -11.89
CA TYR A 94 22.93 -20.18 -10.48
C TYR A 94 24.32 -19.64 -10.23
N LEU A 95 24.49 -18.98 -9.09
CA LEU A 95 25.74 -18.31 -8.75
C LEU A 95 26.01 -18.36 -7.25
N ILE A 96 27.25 -18.63 -6.87
CA ILE A 96 27.77 -18.35 -5.54
C ILE A 96 29.06 -17.58 -5.68
N LYS A 97 29.07 -16.33 -5.21
CA LYS A 97 30.25 -15.46 -5.22
C LYS A 97 30.51 -14.86 -3.86
N LYS A 98 31.74 -14.51 -3.57
CA LYS A 98 32.13 -13.72 -2.39
C LYS A 98 31.31 -12.44 -2.31
N TRP A 99 30.77 -12.17 -1.13
CA TRP A 99 30.01 -10.96 -0.86
C TRP A 99 30.90 -9.73 -1.04
N PHE A 100 30.48 -8.83 -1.92
CA PHE A 100 31.14 -7.55 -2.13
C PHE A 100 30.38 -6.49 -1.32
N PRO A 101 30.96 -5.91 -0.26
CA PRO A 101 30.31 -4.87 0.55
C PRO A 101 30.38 -3.51 -0.16
N GLY A 102 29.77 -3.44 -1.35
CA GLY A 102 29.63 -2.24 -2.16
C GLY A 102 28.20 -1.74 -2.21
N GLN A 103 28.03 -0.48 -2.61
CA GLN A 103 26.75 0.13 -2.93
C GLN A 103 26.64 0.28 -4.44
N ASP A 104 25.43 0.13 -4.97
CA ASP A 104 25.14 0.51 -6.35
C ASP A 104 25.26 2.04 -6.56
N LEU A 105 25.37 2.46 -7.81
CA LEU A 105 25.56 3.87 -8.17
C LEU A 105 24.32 4.75 -7.97
N TYR A 106 23.20 4.21 -7.48
CA TYR A 106 22.06 5.05 -7.09
C TYR A 106 22.20 5.62 -5.69
N LYS A 107 23.05 5.03 -4.85
CA LYS A 107 23.27 5.45 -3.46
C LYS A 107 24.45 6.41 -3.30
N ILE A 108 25.17 6.69 -4.38
CA ILE A 108 26.35 7.55 -4.38
C ILE A 108 26.27 8.56 -5.52
N LYS A 109 26.78 9.77 -5.28
CA LYS A 109 26.97 10.75 -6.35
C LYS A 109 28.11 10.28 -7.25
N ILE A 110 27.87 10.23 -8.55
CA ILE A 110 28.92 10.00 -9.55
C ILE A 110 29.76 11.28 -9.62
N THR A 111 30.93 11.25 -9.00
CA THR A 111 31.95 12.30 -9.07
C THR A 111 32.98 11.93 -10.11
N GLU A 112 33.83 12.86 -10.56
CA GLU A 112 34.87 12.57 -11.54
C GLU A 112 35.79 11.41 -11.12
N LYS A 113 36.09 11.29 -9.82
CA LYS A 113 36.84 10.16 -9.29
C LYS A 113 36.12 8.82 -9.48
N VAL A 114 34.79 8.81 -9.33
CA VAL A 114 33.96 7.63 -9.56
C VAL A 114 33.86 7.32 -11.05
N GLU A 115 33.68 8.33 -11.91
CA GLU A 115 33.72 8.19 -13.38
C GLU A 115 35.00 7.50 -13.83
N TYR A 116 36.15 8.02 -13.39
CA TYR A 116 37.46 7.47 -13.73
C TYR A 116 37.65 6.04 -13.21
N ALA A 117 37.14 5.72 -12.02
CA ALA A 117 37.17 4.36 -11.50
C ALA A 117 36.31 3.39 -12.34
N ILE A 118 35.15 3.84 -12.82
CA ILE A 118 34.30 3.08 -13.75
C ILE A 118 34.99 2.89 -15.09
N PHE A 119 35.59 3.95 -15.65
CA PHE A 119 36.31 3.88 -16.93
C PHE A 119 37.48 2.90 -16.87
N ASN A 120 38.27 2.91 -15.79
CA ASN A 120 39.33 1.94 -15.57
C ASN A 120 38.80 0.51 -15.44
N CYS A 121 37.69 0.31 -14.74
CA CYS A 121 37.05 -0.99 -14.62
C CYS A 121 36.64 -1.54 -16.00
N LEU A 122 35.98 -0.73 -16.83
CA LEU A 122 35.56 -1.10 -18.18
C LEU A 122 36.74 -1.30 -19.13
N THR A 123 37.80 -0.51 -19.00
CA THR A 123 39.05 -0.67 -19.76
C THR A 123 39.72 -2.01 -19.49
N ASN A 124 39.70 -2.47 -18.23
CA ASN A 124 40.25 -3.77 -17.87
C ASN A 124 39.32 -4.91 -18.31
N PHE A 125 38.01 -4.75 -18.14
CA PHE A 125 37.04 -5.76 -18.53
C PHE A 125 37.06 -6.07 -20.03
N ARG A 126 37.11 -5.04 -20.88
CA ARG A 126 37.14 -5.21 -22.35
C ARG A 126 38.42 -5.87 -22.90
N LYS A 127 39.51 -5.87 -22.11
CA LYS A 127 40.79 -6.50 -22.49
C LYS A 127 40.78 -8.02 -22.32
N LEU A 128 39.78 -8.57 -21.61
CA LEU A 128 39.63 -10.01 -21.45
C LEU A 128 39.45 -10.67 -22.82
N LYS A 129 40.08 -11.84 -23.00
CA LYS A 129 39.96 -12.66 -24.21
C LYS A 129 39.49 -14.05 -23.79
N LEU A 130 38.23 -14.37 -24.09
CA LEU A 130 37.57 -15.62 -23.70
C LEU A 130 36.81 -16.22 -24.88
N PRO A 131 36.61 -17.55 -24.93
CA PRO A 131 35.86 -18.22 -25.98
C PRO A 131 34.35 -18.13 -25.73
N ILE A 132 33.79 -16.93 -25.86
CA ILE A 132 32.36 -16.61 -25.73
C ILE A 132 31.74 -16.21 -27.07
N SER A 133 30.41 -16.28 -27.20
CA SER A 133 29.72 -15.93 -28.44
C SER A 133 29.61 -14.41 -28.65
N LYS A 134 29.31 -14.01 -29.89
CA LYS A 134 28.99 -12.62 -30.26
C LYS A 134 27.58 -12.25 -29.82
N PHE A 135 27.37 -10.97 -29.52
CA PHE A 135 26.05 -10.42 -29.25
C PHE A 135 25.18 -10.50 -30.51
N ASN A 136 23.92 -10.90 -30.34
CA ASN A 136 23.00 -11.04 -31.46
C ASN A 136 22.08 -9.81 -31.57
N TRP A 137 22.47 -8.83 -32.39
CA TRP A 137 21.64 -7.67 -32.70
C TRP A 137 20.36 -8.00 -33.50
N TYR A 138 20.26 -9.21 -34.03
CA TYR A 138 19.07 -9.72 -34.73
C TYR A 138 18.19 -10.60 -33.82
N ALA A 139 18.39 -10.55 -32.50
CA ALA A 139 17.62 -11.36 -31.55
C ALA A 139 16.12 -11.01 -31.54
N TYR A 140 15.75 -9.80 -31.96
CA TYR A 140 14.38 -9.30 -31.97
C TYR A 140 14.04 -8.70 -33.34
N LYS A 141 12.76 -8.73 -33.72
CA LYS A 141 12.29 -8.12 -34.96
C LYS A 141 12.19 -6.60 -34.79
N VAL A 142 13.17 -5.89 -35.35
CA VAL A 142 13.16 -4.42 -35.44
C VAL A 142 12.55 -4.02 -36.78
N ASN A 143 11.55 -3.12 -36.78
CA ASN A 143 10.94 -2.58 -38.00
C ASN A 143 11.50 -1.18 -38.31
N ASP A 144 12.82 -1.09 -38.50
CA ASP A 144 13.53 0.18 -38.72
C ASP A 144 14.66 -0.05 -39.73
N GLU A 145 14.61 0.62 -40.87
CA GLU A 145 15.60 0.43 -41.94
C GLU A 145 16.96 1.01 -41.55
N LYS A 146 16.99 2.16 -40.89
CA LYS A 146 18.22 2.81 -40.44
C LYS A 146 18.98 1.91 -39.47
N TYR A 147 18.26 1.19 -38.61
CA TYR A 147 18.86 0.20 -37.69
C TYR A 147 19.67 -0.86 -38.44
N TYR A 148 19.08 -1.51 -39.46
CA TYR A 148 19.80 -2.54 -40.23
C TYR A 148 20.91 -1.98 -41.11
N GLN A 149 20.74 -0.78 -41.67
CA GLN A 149 21.80 -0.09 -42.41
C GLN A 149 23.03 0.17 -41.53
N LEU A 150 22.82 0.60 -40.27
CA LEU A 150 23.90 0.82 -39.31
C LEU A 150 24.56 -0.50 -38.87
N LEU A 151 23.79 -1.57 -38.67
CA LEU A 151 24.37 -2.89 -38.38
C LEU A 151 25.27 -3.38 -39.51
N GLU A 152 24.84 -3.23 -40.76
CA GLU A 152 25.63 -3.61 -41.94
C GLU A 152 26.88 -2.73 -42.08
N LYS A 153 26.74 -1.41 -41.89
CA LYS A 153 27.84 -0.43 -41.90
C LYS A 153 28.97 -0.80 -40.92
N TYR A 154 28.64 -1.40 -39.78
CA TYR A 154 29.59 -1.69 -38.71
C TYR A 154 29.87 -3.18 -38.45
N LYS A 155 29.45 -4.08 -39.36
CA LYS A 155 29.58 -5.54 -39.19
C LYS A 155 31.02 -6.04 -38.99
N ASP A 156 31.99 -5.32 -39.55
CA ASP A 156 33.42 -5.68 -39.56
C ASP A 156 34.23 -4.90 -38.49
N GLN A 157 33.57 -4.14 -37.61
CA GLN A 157 34.26 -3.44 -36.53
C GLN A 157 34.89 -4.41 -35.53
N GLU A 158 35.98 -3.96 -34.90
CA GLU A 158 36.62 -4.70 -33.82
C GLU A 158 35.66 -4.94 -32.65
N TYR A 159 35.58 -6.19 -32.21
CA TYR A 159 34.79 -6.59 -31.05
C TYR A 159 35.65 -6.77 -29.80
N VAL A 160 35.09 -6.33 -28.68
CA VAL A 160 35.62 -6.53 -27.34
C VAL A 160 34.60 -7.29 -26.50
N ILE A 161 35.03 -7.82 -25.36
CA ILE A 161 34.06 -8.35 -24.39
C ILE A 161 33.30 -7.15 -23.82
N SER A 162 31.98 -7.16 -24.02
CA SER A 162 31.06 -6.13 -23.55
C SER A 162 30.07 -6.76 -22.58
N HIS A 163 29.73 -6.00 -21.54
CA HIS A 163 28.75 -6.36 -20.53
C HIS A 163 27.33 -6.33 -21.10
N ASN A 164 27.07 -5.44 -22.07
CA ASN A 164 25.80 -5.23 -22.76
C ASN A 164 24.62 -4.88 -21.82
N ASN A 165 24.90 -4.51 -20.57
CA ASN A 165 23.89 -4.18 -19.57
C ASN A 165 24.45 -3.20 -18.51
N ILE A 166 25.24 -2.21 -18.97
CA ILE A 166 25.84 -1.19 -18.11
C ILE A 166 24.77 -0.25 -17.59
N LYS A 167 24.40 -0.43 -16.33
CA LYS A 167 23.39 0.37 -15.63
C LYS A 167 23.85 0.65 -14.20
N ARG A 168 23.28 1.69 -13.57
CA ARG A 168 23.67 2.11 -12.21
C ARG A 168 23.60 1.00 -11.15
N HIS A 169 22.65 0.07 -11.28
CA HIS A 169 22.50 -1.07 -10.35
C HIS A 169 23.44 -2.24 -10.65
N ASN A 170 24.03 -2.28 -11.84
CA ASN A 170 24.98 -3.33 -12.27
C ASN A 170 26.45 -2.94 -12.03
N ILE A 171 26.67 -1.81 -11.38
CA ILE A 171 27.99 -1.32 -10.98
C ILE A 171 27.96 -1.09 -9.48
N LEU A 172 28.80 -1.83 -8.75
CA LEU A 172 28.98 -1.65 -7.32
C LEU A 172 30.28 -0.92 -7.04
N ILE A 173 30.27 -0.03 -6.06
CA ILE A 173 31.45 0.65 -5.54
C ILE A 173 31.50 0.52 -4.02
N ASN A 174 32.67 0.19 -3.49
CA ASN A 174 32.87 0.13 -2.04
C ASN A 174 33.40 1.45 -1.48
N LYS A 175 33.47 1.55 -0.14
CA LYS A 175 33.95 2.76 0.55
C LYS A 175 35.38 3.19 0.22
N TYR A 176 36.17 2.33 -0.42
CA TYR A 176 37.54 2.62 -0.84
C TYR A 176 37.62 3.06 -2.31
N GLY A 177 36.49 3.12 -3.02
CA GLY A 177 36.43 3.50 -4.43
C GLY A 177 36.67 2.35 -5.41
N PHE A 178 36.76 1.10 -4.94
CA PHE A 178 36.88 -0.05 -5.86
C PHE A 178 35.54 -0.31 -6.53
N VAL A 179 35.54 -0.29 -7.86
CA VAL A 179 34.38 -0.56 -8.72
C VAL A 179 34.35 -2.03 -9.14
N LYS A 180 33.17 -2.62 -9.17
CA LYS A 180 32.93 -3.99 -9.63
C LYS A 180 31.67 -4.05 -10.48
N LEU A 181 31.79 -4.61 -11.68
CA LEU A 181 30.65 -4.94 -12.53
C LEU A 181 29.97 -6.22 -12.02
N ILE A 182 28.65 -6.27 -12.11
CA ILE A 182 27.82 -7.43 -11.75
C ILE A 182 26.70 -7.61 -12.77
N ASP A 183 26.02 -8.75 -12.74
CA ASP A 183 24.88 -9.07 -13.62
C ASP A 183 25.28 -9.26 -15.10
N PHE A 184 26.10 -10.28 -15.34
CA PHE A 184 26.72 -10.57 -16.63
C PHE A 184 25.82 -11.44 -17.53
N GLU A 185 24.51 -11.48 -17.29
CA GLU A 185 23.55 -12.34 -18.00
C GLU A 185 23.55 -12.08 -19.53
N TYR A 186 23.91 -10.88 -19.96
CA TYR A 186 23.98 -10.45 -21.36
C TYR A 186 25.41 -10.32 -21.91
N VAL A 187 26.42 -10.78 -21.18
CA VAL A 187 27.82 -10.62 -21.59
C VAL A 187 28.10 -11.35 -22.92
N ALA A 188 28.79 -10.68 -23.85
CA ALA A 188 29.12 -11.24 -25.16
C ALA A 188 30.23 -10.41 -25.83
N TYR A 189 30.81 -10.92 -26.92
CA TYR A 189 31.60 -10.07 -27.81
C TYR A 189 30.68 -9.09 -28.54
N ASN A 190 30.96 -7.80 -28.43
CA ASN A 190 30.21 -6.74 -29.11
C ASN A 190 31.15 -5.58 -29.49
N SER A 191 30.61 -4.59 -30.18
CA SER A 191 31.36 -3.37 -30.51
C SER A 191 31.88 -2.66 -29.26
N LYS A 192 33.08 -2.08 -29.37
CA LYS A 192 33.75 -1.33 -28.30
C LYS A 192 32.98 -0.11 -27.80
N TYR A 193 31.97 0.33 -28.54
CA TYR A 193 31.12 1.48 -28.24
C TYR A 193 29.97 1.14 -27.28
N VAL A 194 29.46 -0.10 -27.26
CA VAL A 194 28.17 -0.44 -26.65
C VAL A 194 28.10 -0.14 -25.16
N ASP A 195 29.04 -0.67 -24.37
CA ASP A 195 29.08 -0.41 -22.94
C ASP A 195 29.34 1.07 -22.61
N LEU A 196 30.04 1.78 -23.49
CA LEU A 196 30.40 3.19 -23.30
C LEU A 196 29.21 4.11 -23.61
N VAL A 197 28.44 3.79 -24.64
CA VAL A 197 27.12 4.38 -24.89
C VAL A 197 26.21 4.14 -23.68
N GLY A 198 26.30 2.96 -23.04
CA GLY A 198 25.59 2.69 -21.79
C GLY A 198 25.95 3.65 -20.63
N LEU A 199 27.21 4.12 -20.55
CA LEU A 199 27.61 5.14 -19.56
C LEU A 199 26.91 6.48 -19.81
N TYR A 200 26.81 6.88 -21.08
CA TYR A 200 26.10 8.10 -21.46
C TYR A 200 24.60 7.97 -21.19
N LEU A 201 23.96 6.93 -21.75
CA LEU A 201 22.51 6.75 -21.71
C LEU A 201 21.98 6.46 -20.29
N PHE A 202 22.70 5.67 -19.49
CA PHE A 202 22.14 5.12 -18.25
C PHE A 202 22.81 5.64 -16.97
N LEU A 203 24.02 6.18 -17.07
CA LEU A 203 24.70 6.81 -15.95
C LEU A 203 24.72 8.34 -16.04
N SER A 204 24.35 8.91 -17.19
CA SER A 204 24.39 10.36 -17.46
C SER A 204 25.81 10.93 -17.32
N ILE A 205 26.82 10.12 -17.66
CA ILE A 205 28.20 10.60 -17.77
C ILE A 205 28.31 11.38 -19.08
N ASP A 206 28.98 12.52 -19.02
CA ASP A 206 29.13 13.40 -20.17
C ASP A 206 29.73 12.67 -21.40
N LYS A 207 29.12 12.90 -22.57
CA LYS A 207 29.48 12.24 -23.82
C LYS A 207 30.93 12.52 -24.20
N GLN A 208 31.37 13.78 -24.11
CA GLN A 208 32.71 14.19 -24.52
C GLN A 208 33.78 13.58 -23.62
N LYS A 209 33.54 13.56 -22.29
CA LYS A 209 34.44 12.86 -21.36
C LYS A 209 34.67 11.39 -21.72
N ILE A 210 33.64 10.69 -22.17
CA ILE A 210 33.76 9.27 -22.58
C ILE A 210 34.55 9.17 -23.89
N ILE A 211 34.21 9.99 -24.88
CA ILE A 211 34.86 10.00 -26.19
C ILE A 211 36.36 10.30 -26.06
N GLU A 212 36.73 11.33 -25.31
CA GLU A 212 38.11 11.73 -25.08
C GLU A 212 38.91 10.63 -24.34
N HIS A 213 38.34 10.07 -23.27
CA HIS A 213 39.03 9.06 -22.47
C HIS A 213 39.30 7.78 -23.26
N PHE A 214 38.32 7.32 -24.04
CA PHE A 214 38.41 6.07 -24.79
C PHE A 214 38.87 6.23 -26.24
N GLN A 215 39.17 7.46 -26.67
CA GLN A 215 39.61 7.82 -28.03
C GLN A 215 38.66 7.27 -29.10
N LEU A 216 37.39 7.65 -28.97
CA LEU A 216 36.31 7.19 -29.84
C LEU A 216 36.04 8.17 -30.97
N ASP A 217 35.44 7.66 -32.05
CA ASP A 217 34.85 8.52 -33.08
C ASP A 217 33.45 8.95 -32.64
N GLU A 218 33.19 10.25 -32.63
CA GLU A 218 31.92 10.82 -32.17
C GLU A 218 30.73 10.40 -33.06
N THR A 219 30.94 10.33 -34.38
CA THR A 219 29.87 9.95 -35.32
C THR A 219 29.47 8.49 -35.12
N ILE A 220 30.46 7.61 -34.91
CA ILE A 220 30.21 6.20 -34.60
C ILE A 220 29.53 6.07 -33.22
N PHE A 221 29.92 6.88 -32.23
CA PHE A 221 29.28 6.88 -30.92
C PHE A 221 27.80 7.23 -31.00
N ASP A 222 27.45 8.27 -31.76
CA ASP A 222 26.07 8.70 -31.97
C ASP A 222 25.24 7.67 -32.75
N ASP A 223 25.83 6.97 -33.72
CA ASP A 223 25.17 5.85 -34.39
C ASP A 223 24.91 4.67 -33.41
N TYR A 224 25.83 4.40 -32.47
CA TYR A 224 25.62 3.35 -31.46
C TYR A 224 24.60 3.74 -30.39
N ILE A 225 24.41 5.03 -30.08
CA ILE A 225 23.27 5.50 -29.28
C ILE A 225 21.98 5.02 -29.94
N TYR A 226 21.82 5.28 -31.24
CA TYR A 226 20.64 4.87 -31.99
C TYR A 226 20.44 3.35 -31.99
N LEU A 227 21.50 2.58 -32.24
CA LEU A 227 21.44 1.11 -32.25
C LEU A 227 21.00 0.54 -30.90
N VAL A 228 21.60 0.99 -29.80
CA VAL A 228 21.28 0.53 -28.44
C VAL A 228 19.82 0.85 -28.09
N GLU A 229 19.39 2.10 -28.28
CA GLU A 229 18.01 2.50 -27.98
C GLU A 229 16.98 1.74 -28.81
N THR A 230 17.26 1.51 -30.10
CA THR A 230 16.34 0.81 -31.01
C THR A 230 16.24 -0.68 -30.67
N PHE A 231 17.37 -1.32 -30.34
CA PHE A 231 17.38 -2.71 -29.90
C PHE A 231 16.62 -2.90 -28.58
N ASP A 232 16.87 -2.03 -27.59
CA ASP A 232 16.17 -2.07 -26.31
C ASP A 232 14.65 -1.91 -26.51
N LYS A 233 14.21 -1.00 -27.39
CA LYS A 233 12.79 -0.83 -27.77
C LYS A 233 12.17 -2.14 -28.27
N ALA A 234 12.87 -2.87 -29.13
CA ALA A 234 12.38 -4.13 -29.68
C ALA A 234 12.37 -5.26 -28.65
N ALA A 235 13.43 -5.36 -27.84
CA ALA A 235 13.52 -6.32 -26.74
C ALA A 235 12.31 -6.22 -25.79
N TYR A 236 11.88 -4.99 -25.46
CA TYR A 236 10.66 -4.75 -24.69
C TYR A 236 9.45 -5.46 -25.25
N LYS A 237 9.19 -5.17 -26.52
CA LYS A 237 7.92 -5.45 -27.17
C LYS A 237 7.75 -6.94 -27.36
N GLU A 238 8.85 -7.62 -27.66
CA GLU A 238 8.80 -9.05 -27.91
C GLU A 238 8.78 -9.90 -26.64
N VAL A 239 9.53 -9.50 -25.62
CA VAL A 239 9.74 -10.30 -24.41
C VAL A 239 8.91 -9.81 -23.24
N TYR A 240 8.88 -8.51 -22.97
CA TYR A 240 8.42 -7.96 -21.70
C TYR A 240 6.98 -7.45 -21.74
N GLU A 241 6.48 -6.98 -22.88
CA GLU A 241 5.07 -6.55 -23.04
C GLU A 241 4.08 -7.71 -22.86
N LYS A 242 4.51 -8.94 -23.16
CA LYS A 242 3.65 -10.14 -23.20
C LYS A 242 3.60 -10.91 -21.88
N LEU A 243 4.32 -10.47 -20.85
CA LEU A 243 4.39 -11.17 -19.57
C LEU A 243 3.24 -10.70 -18.67
N ASP A 244 2.54 -11.64 -18.03
CA ASP A 244 1.59 -11.35 -16.95
C ASP A 244 2.36 -10.83 -15.74
N ILE A 245 2.60 -9.52 -15.72
CA ILE A 245 3.19 -8.83 -14.58
C ILE A 245 2.14 -8.88 -13.45
N PRO A 246 2.50 -9.22 -12.20
CA PRO A 246 1.57 -9.19 -11.09
C PRO A 246 0.84 -7.84 -11.08
N GLN A 247 -0.50 -7.88 -11.19
CA GLN A 247 -1.38 -6.71 -11.24
C GLN A 247 -1.08 -5.75 -10.09
N CYS A 248 -0.26 -4.75 -10.34
CA CYS A 248 -0.24 -3.53 -9.56
C CYS A 248 -1.17 -2.56 -10.30
N LYS A 249 -2.34 -2.29 -9.72
CA LYS A 249 -3.27 -1.30 -10.24
C LYS A 249 -2.59 0.07 -10.29
N ILE A 250 -2.14 0.46 -11.47
CA ILE A 250 -2.15 1.85 -11.95
C ILE A 250 -3.07 1.79 -13.17
N THR A 251 -4.21 2.46 -13.10
CA THR A 251 -5.25 2.39 -14.12
C THR A 251 -4.81 3.08 -15.42
N ASP A 252 -4.69 2.27 -16.47
CA ASP A 252 -4.81 2.49 -17.91
C ASP A 252 -4.55 3.89 -18.51
N SER A 253 -3.49 3.96 -19.32
CA SER A 253 -3.63 4.20 -20.76
C SER A 253 -2.32 3.83 -21.45
N PHE A 254 -2.39 2.76 -22.23
CA PHE A 254 -1.27 1.96 -22.74
C PHE A 254 -0.70 2.45 -24.08
N SER A 255 -1.00 3.68 -24.53
CA SER A 255 -0.63 4.12 -25.88
C SER A 255 0.50 5.15 -25.89
N GLN A 256 1.58 4.75 -26.57
CA GLN A 256 2.65 5.57 -27.18
C GLN A 256 3.93 5.74 -26.37
N MET A 257 4.79 4.72 -26.47
CA MET A 257 6.23 4.70 -26.22
C MET A 257 6.96 5.65 -27.19
N GLN A 258 8.03 6.35 -26.77
CA GLN A 258 9.39 6.07 -27.26
C GLN A 258 10.45 6.78 -26.39
N ASN A 259 11.60 6.11 -26.22
CA ASN A 259 12.82 6.47 -25.45
C ASN A 259 12.86 5.91 -24.03
N ARG A 260 12.89 4.57 -23.92
CA ARG A 260 13.30 3.88 -22.68
C ARG A 260 14.45 2.91 -22.95
N ASP A 261 15.14 2.55 -21.89
CA ASP A 261 15.64 1.19 -21.69
C ASP A 261 14.49 0.34 -21.15
N TYR A 262 14.29 -0.80 -21.78
CA TYR A 262 13.11 -1.61 -21.63
C TYR A 262 13.37 -3.01 -21.07
N SER A 263 14.62 -3.33 -20.76
CA SER A 263 14.97 -4.53 -20.00
C SER A 263 14.93 -4.19 -18.50
N ILE A 264 13.92 -4.74 -17.79
CA ILE A 264 13.84 -4.96 -16.33
C ILE A 264 13.03 -3.95 -15.46
N SER A 265 11.93 -4.49 -14.94
CA SER A 265 11.33 -4.46 -13.58
C SER A 265 11.63 -3.36 -12.53
N ASN A 266 11.89 -2.10 -12.88
CA ASN A 266 12.03 -1.03 -11.86
C ASN A 266 11.50 0.34 -12.33
N LYS A 267 10.34 0.39 -13.00
CA LYS A 267 9.74 1.66 -13.47
C LYS A 267 8.21 1.63 -13.32
N PHE A 268 7.59 2.78 -13.02
CA PHE A 268 6.15 2.97 -13.16
C PHE A 268 5.86 4.23 -14.01
N ILE A 269 4.70 4.26 -14.65
CA ILE A 269 4.30 5.28 -15.62
C ILE A 269 3.15 6.09 -15.01
N CYS A 270 3.27 7.40 -15.04
CA CYS A 270 2.18 8.33 -14.74
C CYS A 270 1.72 9.00 -16.03
N GLN A 271 0.43 8.92 -16.34
CA GLN A 271 -0.16 9.68 -17.45
C GLN A 271 -0.39 11.12 -16.99
N LYS A 272 -0.01 12.09 -17.83
CA LYS A 272 -0.35 13.50 -17.65
C LYS A 272 -1.76 13.74 -18.18
N TYR A 273 -2.62 14.27 -17.32
CA TYR A 273 -3.92 14.78 -17.72
C TYR A 273 -3.78 16.21 -18.24
N HIS A 274 -4.17 16.41 -19.49
CA HIS A 274 -4.13 17.73 -20.11
C HIS A 274 -5.41 18.48 -19.83
N ASN A 275 -5.37 19.31 -18.79
CA ASN A 275 -6.30 20.43 -18.65
C ASN A 275 -5.49 21.74 -18.61
N GLN A 276 -6.17 22.87 -18.69
CA GLN A 276 -5.53 24.19 -18.75
C GLN A 276 -4.77 24.60 -17.47
N PHE A 277 -4.85 23.83 -16.38
CA PHE A 277 -4.29 24.19 -15.07
C PHE A 277 -3.16 23.26 -14.60
N ASP A 278 -3.15 22.01 -15.06
CA ASP A 278 -2.27 20.96 -14.56
C ASP A 278 -1.05 20.75 -15.49
N ASN A 279 -0.06 20.00 -15.00
CA ASN A 279 1.19 19.63 -15.68
C ASN A 279 2.05 20.80 -16.20
N ARG A 280 2.00 21.94 -15.50
CA ARG A 280 2.74 23.17 -15.84
C ARG A 280 4.21 23.17 -15.38
N LEU A 281 4.57 22.30 -14.44
CA LEU A 281 5.91 22.23 -13.85
C LEU A 281 6.82 21.34 -14.70
N ASN A 282 8.01 21.84 -15.04
CA ASN A 282 9.08 21.02 -15.60
C ASN A 282 9.73 20.18 -14.49
N LEU A 283 9.59 18.86 -14.53
CA LEU A 283 10.02 17.99 -13.43
C LEU A 283 11.54 17.93 -13.28
N LYS A 284 12.32 18.33 -14.28
CA LYS A 284 13.78 18.49 -14.14
C LYS A 284 14.15 19.45 -13.01
N LEU A 285 13.30 20.45 -12.74
CA LEU A 285 13.51 21.40 -11.65
C LEU A 285 13.45 20.73 -10.27
N LEU A 286 12.79 19.57 -10.17
CA LEU A 286 12.60 18.83 -8.93
C LEU A 286 13.75 17.86 -8.60
N GLU A 287 14.63 17.55 -9.55
CA GLU A 287 15.72 16.57 -9.37
C GLU A 287 16.67 16.91 -8.22
N GLN A 288 16.73 18.19 -7.83
CA GLN A 288 17.51 18.66 -6.70
C GLN A 288 16.93 18.27 -5.33
N PHE A 289 15.63 17.94 -5.27
CA PHE A 289 14.98 17.55 -4.03
C PHE A 289 15.23 16.05 -3.77
N TYR A 290 15.90 15.76 -2.66
CA TYR A 290 16.27 14.38 -2.29
C TYR A 290 15.09 13.42 -2.10
N PHE A 291 13.89 13.97 -1.91
CA PHE A 291 12.63 13.24 -1.72
C PHE A 291 11.79 13.15 -3.00
N VAL A 292 12.31 13.54 -4.16
CA VAL A 292 11.64 13.32 -5.45
C VAL A 292 12.31 12.11 -6.11
N PRO A 293 11.55 11.10 -6.57
CA PRO A 293 12.14 9.99 -7.29
C PRO A 293 12.84 10.48 -8.57
N ILE A 294 13.76 9.67 -9.09
CA ILE A 294 14.39 10.00 -10.37
C ILE A 294 13.32 9.95 -11.46
N CYS A 295 13.07 11.09 -12.10
CA CYS A 295 12.35 11.16 -13.35
C CYS A 295 13.24 10.55 -14.43
N VAL A 296 12.89 9.35 -14.88
CA VAL A 296 13.62 8.64 -15.93
C VAL A 296 13.33 9.27 -17.29
N TYR A 297 12.13 9.83 -17.46
CA TYR A 297 11.67 10.43 -18.70
C TYR A 297 10.40 11.24 -18.44
N GLU A 298 10.26 12.35 -19.14
CA GLU A 298 9.07 13.18 -19.15
C GLU A 298 8.84 13.68 -20.58
N ASP A 299 7.60 13.57 -21.06
CA ASP A 299 7.13 14.32 -22.23
C ASP A 299 5.82 15.04 -21.89
N ASN A 300 5.09 15.50 -22.90
CA ASN A 300 3.82 16.18 -22.69
C ASN A 300 2.76 15.24 -22.09
N ASP A 301 2.77 13.96 -22.43
CA ASP A 301 1.67 13.04 -22.13
C ASP A 301 1.95 12.12 -20.93
N LYS A 302 3.22 11.91 -20.56
CA LYS A 302 3.56 10.98 -19.48
C LYS A 302 4.86 11.32 -18.78
N VAL A 303 4.98 10.78 -17.58
CA VAL A 303 6.17 10.77 -16.75
C VAL A 303 6.53 9.33 -16.43
N ILE A 304 7.82 9.00 -16.48
CA ILE A 304 8.34 7.71 -16.07
C ILE A 304 9.21 7.94 -14.85
N TRP A 305 8.83 7.32 -13.74
CA TRP A 305 9.61 7.37 -12.52
C TRP A 305 10.38 6.07 -12.34
N ARG A 306 11.52 6.16 -11.65
CA ARG A 306 12.19 4.97 -11.11
C ARG A 306 11.27 4.33 -10.07
N TRP A 307 11.08 3.01 -10.14
CA TRP A 307 10.32 2.25 -9.15
C TRP A 307 10.90 2.48 -7.76
N LEU A 308 9.97 2.67 -6.83
CA LEU A 308 10.24 2.86 -5.42
C LEU A 308 9.81 1.58 -4.73
N ASP A 309 10.78 0.85 -4.18
CA ASP A 309 10.51 -0.30 -3.32
C ASP A 309 10.01 0.21 -1.95
N CYS A 310 8.77 0.68 -1.96
CA CYS A 310 8.09 1.34 -0.86
C CYS A 310 6.76 0.64 -0.60
N ASN A 311 6.40 0.54 0.68
CA ASN A 311 5.09 0.04 1.07
C ASN A 311 4.04 1.16 0.90
N SER A 312 2.79 0.80 0.62
CA SER A 312 1.67 1.73 0.66
C SER A 312 1.56 2.39 2.04
N VAL A 313 1.34 3.70 2.06
CA VAL A 313 1.25 4.48 3.29
C VAL A 313 -0.23 4.72 3.60
N TYR A 314 -0.75 4.04 4.63
CA TYR A 314 -2.16 4.20 5.04
C TYR A 314 -2.34 5.21 6.18
N PHE A 315 -1.26 5.56 6.88
CA PHE A 315 -1.22 6.60 7.90
C PHE A 315 0.22 7.06 8.13
N LEU A 316 0.40 8.24 8.72
CA LEU A 316 1.72 8.76 9.08
C LEU A 316 1.95 8.67 10.59
N ASN A 317 3.02 7.99 11.00
CA ASN A 317 3.50 8.05 12.37
C ASN A 317 4.29 9.34 12.65
N ARG A 318 4.64 9.60 13.92
CA ARG A 318 5.37 10.83 14.30
C ARG A 318 6.67 11.03 13.53
N SER A 319 7.49 9.99 13.35
CA SER A 319 8.74 10.12 12.60
C SER A 319 8.51 10.52 11.15
N GLN A 320 7.50 9.93 10.50
CA GLN A 320 7.11 10.26 9.13
C GLN A 320 6.57 11.69 9.01
N ILE A 321 5.74 12.13 9.96
CA ILE A 321 5.24 13.52 10.03
C ILE A 321 6.39 14.52 10.13
N LYS A 322 7.39 14.23 10.97
CA LYS A 322 8.59 15.07 11.10
C LYS A 322 9.35 15.16 9.77
N ILE A 323 9.57 14.04 9.08
CA ILE A 323 10.31 13.99 7.81
C ILE A 323 9.53 14.76 6.73
N LEU A 324 8.21 14.56 6.66
CA LEU A 324 7.33 15.28 5.74
C LEU A 324 7.35 16.79 6.01
N ALA A 325 7.29 17.22 7.28
CA ALA A 325 7.37 18.63 7.65
C ALA A 325 8.68 19.28 7.14
N HIS A 326 9.81 18.59 7.27
CA HIS A 326 11.09 19.06 6.76
C HIS A 326 11.15 19.08 5.23
N ALA A 327 10.61 18.07 4.54
CA ALA A 327 10.55 18.04 3.09
C ALA A 327 9.65 19.16 2.53
N MET A 328 8.48 19.37 3.13
CA MET A 328 7.59 20.48 2.77
C MET A 328 8.26 21.82 2.93
N LYS A 329 8.91 22.05 4.07
CA LYS A 329 9.71 23.26 4.28
C LYS A 329 10.80 23.43 3.22
N THR A 330 11.48 22.34 2.87
CA THR A 330 12.58 22.36 1.90
C THR A 330 12.11 22.86 0.54
N TYR A 331 11.00 22.35 0.00
CA TYR A 331 10.51 22.87 -1.28
C TYR A 331 9.86 24.25 -1.12
N HIS A 332 9.13 24.53 -0.03
CA HIS A 332 8.49 25.84 0.21
C HIS A 332 9.49 27.00 0.26
N ASP A 333 10.65 26.78 0.88
CA ASP A 333 11.69 27.80 1.07
C ASP A 333 12.79 27.74 -0.03
N SER A 334 12.60 26.92 -1.08
CA SER A 334 13.59 26.78 -2.15
C SER A 334 13.52 27.89 -3.20
N ASP A 335 14.68 28.20 -3.81
CA ASP A 335 14.80 29.19 -4.91
C ASP A 335 14.34 28.64 -6.28
N VAL A 336 13.81 27.41 -6.31
CA VAL A 336 13.33 26.78 -7.55
C VAL A 336 12.12 27.55 -8.06
N LYS A 337 12.06 27.87 -9.35
CA LYS A 337 10.94 28.63 -9.91
C LYS A 337 9.81 27.71 -10.33
N PHE A 338 8.82 27.51 -9.45
CA PHE A 338 7.59 26.81 -9.83
C PHE A 338 6.72 27.68 -10.75
N PRO A 339 5.76 27.09 -11.49
CA PRO A 339 4.80 27.83 -12.28
C PRO A 339 4.10 28.93 -11.47
N SER A 340 3.70 30.01 -12.14
CA SER A 340 3.03 31.13 -11.48
C SER A 340 1.73 30.72 -10.77
N PHE A 341 1.38 31.50 -9.75
CA PHE A 341 0.13 31.39 -9.01
C PHE A 341 -1.10 31.47 -9.92
N ILE A 342 -2.00 30.50 -9.81
CA ILE A 342 -3.21 30.38 -10.65
C ILE A 342 -4.50 30.10 -9.87
N LEU A 343 -4.47 30.12 -8.53
CA LEU A 343 -5.64 29.71 -7.74
C LEU A 343 -6.90 30.54 -8.06
N LYS A 344 -6.73 31.86 -8.20
CA LYS A 344 -7.84 32.79 -8.49
C LYS A 344 -8.44 32.50 -9.87
N GLU A 345 -7.59 32.43 -10.88
CA GLU A 345 -7.98 32.12 -12.26
C GLU A 345 -8.70 30.76 -12.36
N LYS A 346 -8.18 29.77 -11.62
CA LYS A 346 -8.76 28.42 -11.53
C LYS A 346 -10.16 28.45 -10.90
N VAL A 347 -10.33 29.15 -9.79
CA VAL A 347 -11.62 29.28 -9.09
C VAL A 347 -12.62 30.10 -9.91
N ASP A 348 -12.21 31.21 -10.50
CA ASP A 348 -13.08 32.04 -11.35
C ASP A 348 -13.58 31.25 -12.57
N TRP A 349 -12.70 30.43 -13.16
CA TRP A 349 -13.11 29.54 -14.24
C TRP A 349 -14.13 28.51 -13.77
N TYR A 350 -13.93 27.89 -12.60
CA TYR A 350 -14.92 26.96 -12.03
C TYR A 350 -16.27 27.62 -11.78
N MET A 351 -16.27 28.78 -11.12
CA MET A 351 -17.51 29.51 -10.80
C MET A 351 -18.28 29.94 -12.05
N LYS A 352 -17.59 30.20 -13.17
CA LYS A 352 -18.23 30.49 -14.47
C LYS A 352 -18.83 29.27 -15.16
N ASN A 353 -18.39 28.07 -14.83
CA ASN A 353 -18.75 26.82 -15.51
C ASN A 353 -19.56 25.86 -14.63
N ILE A 354 -20.07 26.32 -13.48
CA ILE A 354 -20.91 25.54 -12.57
C ILE A 354 -22.25 26.23 -12.33
N ASN A 355 -23.28 25.46 -11.98
CA ASN A 355 -24.55 26.02 -11.53
C ASN A 355 -24.38 26.67 -10.15
N LEU A 356 -24.41 28.00 -10.11
CA LEU A 356 -24.19 28.76 -8.88
C LEU A 356 -25.27 28.51 -7.82
N ASP A 357 -26.51 28.24 -8.23
CA ASP A 357 -27.59 27.97 -7.28
C ASP A 357 -27.31 26.68 -6.49
N ASP A 358 -26.77 25.66 -7.15
CA ASP A 358 -26.36 24.41 -6.49
C ASP A 358 -25.20 24.66 -5.53
N VAL A 359 -24.21 25.47 -5.93
CA VAL A 359 -23.08 25.84 -5.06
C VAL A 359 -23.55 26.59 -3.82
N TYR A 360 -24.45 27.56 -3.98
CA TYR A 360 -25.00 28.31 -2.86
C TYR A 360 -25.79 27.38 -1.92
N ASN A 361 -26.65 26.52 -2.46
CA ASN A 361 -27.45 25.60 -1.66
C ASN A 361 -26.58 24.58 -0.91
N ASP A 362 -25.60 24.01 -1.58
CA ASP A 362 -24.71 23.01 -1.00
C ASP A 362 -23.90 23.59 0.15
N ILE A 363 -23.24 24.73 -0.06
CA ILE A 363 -22.31 25.32 0.91
C ILE A 363 -23.02 25.95 2.11
N GLY A 364 -24.27 26.39 1.93
CA GLY A 364 -25.09 26.99 3.00
C GLY A 364 -25.44 28.47 2.79
N GLY A 365 -25.36 28.95 1.56
CA GLY A 365 -25.85 30.26 1.14
C GLY A 365 -24.79 31.10 0.40
N LYS A 366 -25.28 32.09 -0.37
CA LYS A 366 -24.46 33.02 -1.15
C LYS A 366 -23.44 33.77 -0.29
N GLU A 367 -23.83 34.22 0.91
CA GLU A 367 -22.94 34.99 1.81
C GLU A 367 -21.69 34.20 2.22
N ILE A 368 -21.82 32.90 2.50
CA ILE A 368 -20.69 32.04 2.86
C ILE A 368 -19.77 31.86 1.65
N VAL A 369 -20.34 31.62 0.46
CA VAL A 369 -19.58 31.47 -0.77
C VAL A 369 -18.82 32.75 -1.10
N ASP A 370 -19.48 33.92 -1.04
CA ASP A 370 -18.84 35.23 -1.23
C ASP A 370 -17.69 35.43 -0.24
N GLN A 371 -17.88 35.03 1.02
CA GLN A 371 -16.83 35.13 2.04
C GLN A 371 -15.62 34.22 1.74
N ILE A 372 -15.84 33.01 1.21
CA ILE A 372 -14.77 32.10 0.79
C ILE A 372 -14.02 32.69 -0.42
N LEU A 373 -14.75 33.23 -1.40
CA LEU A 373 -14.16 33.90 -2.56
C LEU A 373 -13.32 35.12 -2.15
N LEU A 374 -13.77 35.90 -1.18
CA LEU A 374 -12.98 36.99 -0.59
C LEU A 374 -11.67 36.46 0.01
N TRP A 375 -11.70 35.35 0.77
CA TRP A 375 -10.48 34.77 1.32
C TRP A 375 -9.53 34.26 0.23
N ILE A 376 -10.05 33.66 -0.84
CA ILE A 376 -9.25 33.23 -2.00
C ILE A 376 -8.59 34.44 -2.67
N ASN A 377 -9.33 35.55 -2.79
CA ASN A 377 -8.81 36.80 -3.34
C ASN A 377 -7.72 37.43 -2.46
N ASP A 378 -7.76 37.21 -1.15
CA ASP A 378 -6.76 37.71 -0.21
C ASP A 378 -5.49 36.84 -0.12
N ILE A 379 -5.47 35.65 -0.73
CA ILE A 379 -4.29 34.78 -0.72
C ILE A 379 -3.13 35.45 -1.45
N LYS A 380 -2.00 35.53 -0.74
CA LYS A 380 -0.70 35.95 -1.29
C LYS A 380 0.22 34.74 -1.39
N PRO A 381 0.73 34.40 -2.59
CA PRO A 381 1.65 33.29 -2.76
C PRO A 381 3.02 33.64 -2.19
N ASP A 382 3.61 32.70 -1.46
CA ASP A 382 4.84 32.89 -0.68
C ASP A 382 5.76 31.66 -0.66
N ALA A 383 5.43 30.61 -1.43
CA ALA A 383 6.17 29.37 -1.45
C ALA A 383 5.91 28.55 -2.73
N ASN A 384 6.87 27.72 -3.12
CA ASN A 384 6.62 26.64 -4.09
C ASN A 384 5.73 25.59 -3.43
N CYS A 385 4.59 25.21 -4.02
CA CYS A 385 3.65 24.28 -3.39
C CYS A 385 3.37 23.05 -4.25
N HIS A 386 3.10 21.93 -3.61
CA HIS A 386 2.70 20.69 -4.28
C HIS A 386 1.20 20.70 -4.65
N ASN A 387 0.36 21.26 -3.78
CA ASN A 387 -1.10 21.41 -3.89
C ASN A 387 -1.92 20.11 -4.00
N ASN A 388 -1.31 18.93 -3.83
CA ASN A 388 -1.98 17.61 -3.89
C ASN A 388 -1.25 16.54 -3.07
N LEU A 389 -0.71 16.93 -1.90
CA LEU A 389 -0.14 15.95 -0.99
C LEU A 389 -1.26 15.15 -0.33
N ASN A 390 -1.25 13.84 -0.55
CA ASN A 390 -2.16 12.85 0.01
C ASN A 390 -1.39 11.54 0.22
N LEU A 391 -2.02 10.54 0.84
CA LEU A 391 -1.39 9.26 1.16
C LEU A 391 -1.00 8.42 -0.07
N ASP A 392 -1.66 8.62 -1.21
CA ASP A 392 -1.32 7.95 -2.48
C ASP A 392 -0.07 8.57 -3.14
N ASN A 393 0.29 9.79 -2.76
CA ASN A 393 1.40 10.55 -3.33
C ASN A 393 2.65 10.60 -2.41
N ILE A 394 2.57 9.99 -1.22
CA ILE A 394 3.64 9.98 -0.21
C ILE A 394 4.07 8.55 0.03
N PHE A 395 5.36 8.28 -0.15
CA PHE A 395 5.94 6.96 0.01
C PHE A 395 7.09 6.99 1.00
N PHE A 396 7.17 5.94 1.81
CA PHE A 396 8.33 5.68 2.66
C PHE A 396 8.88 4.29 2.36
N ASN A 397 10.19 4.18 2.22
CA ASN A 397 10.84 2.87 2.23
C ASN A 397 11.07 2.40 3.67
N GLU A 398 11.56 1.17 3.84
CA GLU A 398 11.86 0.58 5.16
C GLU A 398 12.88 1.38 5.99
N ASN A 399 13.67 2.24 5.35
CA ASN A 399 14.66 3.11 5.98
C ASN A 399 14.14 4.51 6.31
N TYR A 400 12.83 4.75 6.17
CA TYR A 400 12.20 6.06 6.35
C TYR A 400 12.67 7.14 5.35
N ASN A 401 13.20 6.76 4.19
CA ASN A 401 13.38 7.73 3.12
C ASN A 401 12.02 8.08 2.53
N LEU A 402 11.72 9.38 2.49
CA LEU A 402 10.52 9.92 1.90
C LEU A 402 10.68 10.04 0.38
N TYR A 403 9.64 9.66 -0.35
CA TYR A 403 9.46 9.99 -1.75
C TYR A 403 8.08 10.61 -1.98
N ILE A 404 8.04 11.75 -2.67
CA ILE A 404 6.83 12.47 -3.05
C ILE A 404 6.69 12.42 -4.57
N ILE A 405 5.51 12.03 -5.05
CA ILE A 405 5.18 11.90 -6.47
C ILE A 405 3.93 12.72 -6.83
N ASP A 406 3.57 12.70 -8.12
CA ASP A 406 2.40 13.39 -8.66
C ASP A 406 2.42 14.91 -8.43
N TRP A 407 3.47 15.53 -8.97
CA TRP A 407 3.68 16.99 -8.98
C TRP A 407 2.86 17.71 -10.06
N SER A 408 1.83 17.05 -10.61
CA SER A 408 1.05 17.54 -11.76
C SER A 408 0.38 18.88 -11.47
N VAL A 409 -0.07 19.13 -10.25
CA VAL A 409 -0.73 20.39 -9.87
C VAL A 409 0.16 21.35 -9.07
N ALA A 410 1.47 21.15 -9.14
CA ALA A 410 2.44 21.99 -8.42
C ALA A 410 2.60 23.36 -9.08
N TYR A 411 2.48 24.42 -8.27
CA TYR A 411 2.70 25.81 -8.67
C TYR A 411 3.01 26.68 -7.44
N TYR A 412 3.56 27.87 -7.67
CA TYR A 412 3.86 28.84 -6.63
C TYR A 412 2.57 29.35 -5.98
N ASN A 413 2.39 29.06 -4.69
CA ASN A 413 1.15 29.29 -3.96
C ASN A 413 1.46 29.75 -2.52
N ASN A 414 0.45 29.73 -1.65
CA ASN A 414 0.61 30.01 -0.24
C ASN A 414 0.93 28.73 0.56
N ARG A 415 1.98 28.76 1.39
CA ARG A 415 2.42 27.61 2.19
C ARG A 415 1.33 27.09 3.13
N PHE A 416 0.50 27.96 3.70
CA PHE A 416 -0.56 27.54 4.61
C PHE A 416 -1.69 26.82 3.88
N LEU A 417 -1.93 27.17 2.60
CA LEU A 417 -2.88 26.44 1.79
C LEU A 417 -2.35 25.05 1.42
N ASP A 418 -1.07 24.90 1.07
CA ASP A 418 -0.46 23.59 0.79
C ASP A 418 -0.47 22.67 2.02
N ILE A 419 -0.19 23.24 3.21
CA ILE A 419 -0.31 22.53 4.49
C ILE A 419 -1.77 22.14 4.77
N ALA A 420 -2.74 23.00 4.46
CA ALA A 420 -4.16 22.68 4.63
C ALA A 420 -4.60 21.53 3.70
N PHE A 421 -4.19 21.55 2.42
CA PHE A 421 -4.42 20.43 1.51
C PHE A 421 -3.87 19.12 2.09
N MET A 422 -2.63 19.13 2.56
CA MET A 422 -2.00 17.96 3.16
C MET A 422 -2.73 17.46 4.41
N PHE A 423 -3.08 18.37 5.35
CA PHE A 423 -3.78 17.98 6.58
C PHE A 423 -5.15 17.34 6.29
N GLU A 424 -5.93 17.92 5.38
CA GLU A 424 -7.25 17.40 5.05
C GLU A 424 -7.19 16.09 4.27
N ASN A 425 -6.26 15.97 3.33
CA ASN A 425 -6.13 14.76 2.51
C ASN A 425 -5.61 13.54 3.31
N ILE A 426 -4.78 13.79 4.33
CA ILE A 426 -4.24 12.72 5.18
C ILE A 426 -5.14 12.42 6.38
N GLY A 427 -5.92 13.40 6.85
CA GLY A 427 -6.76 13.26 8.03
C GLY A 427 -5.96 13.24 9.35
N LEU A 428 -4.97 14.15 9.48
CA LEU A 428 -4.15 14.21 10.70
C LEU A 428 -4.99 14.61 11.93
N SER A 429 -4.71 13.98 13.07
CA SER A 429 -5.25 14.42 14.37
C SER A 429 -4.64 15.75 14.82
N GLU A 430 -5.31 16.50 15.71
CA GLU A 430 -4.79 17.77 16.23
C GLU A 430 -3.40 17.63 16.87
N ALA A 431 -3.12 16.50 17.55
CA ALA A 431 -1.81 16.23 18.12
C ALA A 431 -0.74 16.01 17.03
N SER A 432 -1.09 15.36 15.92
CA SER A 432 -0.23 15.18 14.75
C SER A 432 0.00 16.50 14.01
N GLU A 433 -1.03 17.34 13.87
CA GLU A 433 -0.89 18.69 13.32
C GLU A 433 0.05 19.55 14.17
N ALA A 434 -0.13 19.56 15.49
CA ALA A 434 0.73 20.31 16.41
C ALA A 434 2.20 19.84 16.30
N PHE A 435 2.40 18.54 16.17
CA PHE A 435 3.73 17.96 15.95
C PHE A 435 4.33 18.34 14.59
N PHE A 436 3.52 18.42 13.54
CA PHE A 436 3.93 18.93 12.23
C PHE A 436 4.40 20.38 12.34
N TRP A 437 3.61 21.29 12.94
CA TRP A 437 3.96 22.70 13.08
C TRP A 437 5.27 22.92 13.82
N LEU A 438 5.50 22.15 14.89
CA LEU A 438 6.74 22.16 15.65
C LEU A 438 7.97 21.88 14.75
N HIS A 439 7.87 20.89 13.86
CA HIS A 439 8.99 20.48 13.00
C HIS A 439 9.10 21.28 11.70
N TYR A 440 7.98 21.79 11.20
CA TYR A 440 7.96 22.78 10.12
C TYR A 440 8.65 24.08 10.58
N GLY A 441 8.54 24.41 11.86
CA GLY A 441 9.26 25.51 12.50
C GLY A 441 8.55 26.85 12.34
N ILE A 442 7.22 26.85 12.16
CA ILE A 442 6.37 28.05 12.18
C ILE A 442 5.16 27.76 13.07
N LYS A 443 4.68 28.78 13.80
CA LYS A 443 3.45 28.68 14.60
C LYS A 443 2.21 28.59 13.69
N LYS A 444 1.27 27.70 14.03
CA LYS A 444 -0.04 27.63 13.36
C LYS A 444 -0.73 29.01 13.38
N PRO A 445 -1.16 29.56 12.23
CA PRO A 445 -1.92 30.81 12.20
C PRO A 445 -3.28 30.68 12.90
N ASP A 446 -3.73 31.71 13.61
CA ASP A 446 -5.04 31.69 14.29
C ASP A 446 -6.20 31.59 13.28
N ASN A 447 -6.00 32.13 12.08
CA ASN A 447 -6.95 32.04 10.98
C ASN A 447 -6.76 30.82 10.07
N PHE A 448 -6.00 29.79 10.51
CA PHE A 448 -5.68 28.62 9.67
C PHE A 448 -6.93 27.89 9.14
N TYR A 449 -8.05 27.97 9.85
CA TYR A 449 -9.34 27.41 9.42
C TYR A 449 -9.80 27.93 8.05
N LYS A 450 -9.43 29.16 7.65
CA LYS A 450 -9.76 29.72 6.33
C LYS A 450 -9.14 28.88 5.22
N TYR A 451 -7.87 28.51 5.36
CA TYR A 451 -7.16 27.68 4.38
C TYR A 451 -7.76 26.28 4.26
N ARG A 452 -8.26 25.70 5.37
CA ARG A 452 -8.98 24.41 5.37
C ARG A 452 -10.31 24.48 4.63
N ILE A 453 -11.05 25.58 4.80
CA ILE A 453 -12.29 25.81 4.06
C ILE A 453 -11.98 25.97 2.57
N ILE A 454 -10.96 26.76 2.24
CA ILE A 454 -10.54 26.97 0.84
C ILE A 454 -10.10 25.65 0.20
N SER A 455 -9.34 24.79 0.89
CA SER A 455 -8.92 23.50 0.34
C SER A 455 -10.11 22.61 -0.02
N HIS A 456 -11.10 22.52 0.87
CA HIS A 456 -12.34 21.77 0.59
C HIS A 456 -13.21 22.42 -0.49
N PHE A 457 -13.28 23.75 -0.53
CA PHE A 457 -14.08 24.45 -1.53
C PHE A 457 -13.50 24.28 -2.94
N VAL A 458 -12.18 24.38 -3.09
CA VAL A 458 -11.49 24.12 -4.36
C VAL A 458 -11.67 22.67 -4.79
N ALA A 459 -11.56 21.72 -3.85
CA ALA A 459 -11.80 20.30 -4.13
C ALA A 459 -13.26 20.01 -4.52
N TYR A 460 -14.24 20.67 -3.90
CA TYR A 460 -15.65 20.59 -4.27
C TYR A 460 -15.88 21.06 -5.71
N LEU A 461 -15.35 22.23 -6.07
CA LEU A 461 -15.47 22.78 -7.44
C LEU A 461 -14.82 21.86 -8.47
N TYR A 462 -13.61 21.37 -8.18
CA TYR A 462 -12.89 20.42 -9.04
C TYR A 462 -13.70 19.13 -9.26
N ASN A 463 -14.21 18.54 -8.18
CA ASN A 463 -14.92 17.26 -8.25
C ASN A 463 -16.25 17.36 -9.00
N ASN A 464 -16.98 18.47 -8.87
CA ASN A 464 -18.22 18.68 -9.61
C ASN A 464 -18.01 18.94 -11.10
N ILE A 465 -16.97 19.70 -11.47
CA ILE A 465 -16.81 20.17 -12.86
C ILE A 465 -15.93 19.24 -13.68
N LEU A 466 -14.79 18.81 -13.15
CA LEU A 466 -13.77 18.08 -13.92
C LEU A 466 -13.86 16.56 -13.73
N ASN A 467 -14.22 16.08 -12.53
CA ASN A 467 -14.29 14.64 -12.24
C ASN A 467 -15.71 14.04 -12.33
N GLY A 468 -16.76 14.85 -12.11
CA GLY A 468 -18.12 14.34 -11.91
C GLY A 468 -18.30 13.47 -10.65
N ASP A 469 -17.43 13.61 -9.64
CA ASP A 469 -17.48 12.83 -8.40
C ASP A 469 -18.30 13.55 -7.32
N PHE A 470 -19.63 13.47 -7.45
CA PHE A 470 -20.58 14.06 -6.51
C PHE A 470 -20.46 13.49 -5.09
N THR A 471 -19.91 12.29 -4.91
CA THR A 471 -19.69 11.72 -3.58
C THR A 471 -18.59 12.48 -2.85
N MET A 472 -17.46 12.71 -3.53
CA MET A 472 -16.38 13.50 -2.97
C MET A 472 -16.77 14.98 -2.79
N SER A 473 -17.57 15.52 -3.70
CA SER A 473 -18.17 16.86 -3.54
C SER A 473 -18.96 16.97 -2.23
N ASN A 474 -19.84 16.02 -1.94
CA ASN A 474 -20.64 16.00 -0.70
C ASN A 474 -19.78 15.90 0.57
N ILE A 475 -18.69 15.13 0.53
CA ILE A 475 -17.74 15.04 1.64
C ILE A 475 -17.09 16.40 1.90
N ASN A 476 -16.63 17.09 0.86
CA ASN A 476 -16.03 18.42 0.99
C ASN A 476 -17.02 19.45 1.54
N VAL A 477 -18.27 19.45 1.07
CA VAL A 477 -19.34 20.32 1.59
C VAL A 477 -19.56 20.09 3.08
N ARG A 478 -19.68 18.82 3.50
CA ARG A 478 -19.85 18.47 4.91
C ARG A 478 -18.70 18.99 5.76
N ARG A 479 -17.46 18.85 5.30
CA ARG A 479 -16.28 19.34 6.02
C ARG A 479 -16.26 20.86 6.14
N ILE A 480 -16.66 21.59 5.10
CA ILE A 480 -16.82 23.05 5.15
C ILE A 480 -17.80 23.43 6.26
N LYS A 481 -18.97 22.79 6.31
CA LYS A 481 -19.99 23.02 7.33
C LYS A 481 -19.47 22.70 8.74
N ASP A 482 -18.83 21.55 8.94
CA ASP A 482 -18.25 21.15 10.23
C ASP A 482 -17.24 22.19 10.75
N ILE A 483 -16.40 22.75 9.88
CA ILE A 483 -15.40 23.76 10.26
C ILE A 483 -16.08 25.10 10.61
N LEU A 484 -17.11 25.50 9.85
CA LEU A 484 -17.89 26.71 10.12
C LEU A 484 -18.67 26.60 11.44
N GLU A 485 -19.29 25.45 11.71
CA GLU A 485 -20.06 25.18 12.94
C GLU A 485 -19.16 25.20 14.18
N LYS A 486 -17.99 24.54 14.13
CA LYS A 486 -17.01 24.56 15.23
C LYS A 486 -16.57 25.98 15.59
N ARG A 487 -16.57 26.90 14.62
CA ARG A 487 -16.29 28.32 14.86
C ARG A 487 -17.51 29.07 15.42
N GLY A 488 -18.70 28.80 14.88
CA GLY A 488 -19.96 29.38 15.36
C GLY A 488 -20.29 28.99 16.81
N GLY A 489 -19.91 27.77 17.22
CA GLY A 489 -20.04 27.29 18.61
C GLY A 489 -19.18 28.05 19.63
N ILE A 490 -18.04 28.64 19.20
CA ILE A 490 -17.19 29.48 20.06
C ILE A 490 -17.82 30.87 20.28
N MET A 491 -18.74 31.32 19.42
CA MET A 491 -19.55 32.53 19.64
C MET A 491 -20.90 32.26 20.32
N LYS A 492 -21.40 31.02 20.33
CA LYS A 492 -22.72 30.67 20.94
C LYS A 492 -22.70 30.48 22.46
N ASN A 493 -21.56 30.55 23.14
CA ASN A 493 -21.48 30.50 24.61
C ASN A 493 -21.66 31.87 25.32
N LYS A 494 -22.27 32.84 24.64
CA LYS A 494 -22.89 34.02 25.25
C LYS A 494 -24.27 34.22 24.62
N ASN A 495 -25.27 33.52 25.15
CA ASN A 495 -26.67 33.95 25.34
C ASN A 495 -27.61 32.71 25.35
N MET A 496 -28.17 32.45 26.55
CA MET A 496 -29.57 32.07 26.91
C MET A 496 -30.54 31.79 25.73
N ASP A 497 -31.55 30.92 25.79
CA ASP A 497 -32.24 30.18 26.85
C ASP A 497 -33.21 29.19 26.16
N GLU A 498 -33.76 28.27 26.95
CA GLU A 498 -34.77 27.27 26.62
C GLU A 498 -36.07 27.79 25.98
N LYS A 499 -36.68 26.99 25.07
CA LYS A 499 -38.06 26.47 25.24
C LYS A 499 -38.46 25.42 24.17
N PRO A 500 -39.37 24.48 24.50
CA PRO A 500 -39.75 23.34 23.65
C PRO A 500 -41.06 23.58 22.88
N ILE A 501 -41.27 22.89 21.76
CA ILE A 501 -42.57 22.86 21.07
C ILE A 501 -42.98 21.42 20.70
N GLN A 502 -44.29 21.23 20.78
CA GLN A 502 -45.12 20.04 20.87
C GLN A 502 -45.32 19.26 19.56
N ASN A 503 -45.79 18.02 19.77
CA ASN A 503 -46.44 17.11 18.83
C ASN A 503 -47.52 17.75 17.95
N LEU A 504 -47.65 17.25 16.72
CA LEU A 504 -48.89 17.21 15.95
C LEU A 504 -48.90 15.95 15.07
N GLU A 505 -49.87 15.08 15.31
CA GLU A 505 -50.28 13.96 14.46
C GLU A 505 -51.03 14.48 13.23
N ILE A 506 -50.82 13.89 12.05
CA ILE A 506 -51.86 13.81 10.99
C ILE A 506 -51.75 12.44 10.28
N THR A 507 -52.93 11.90 10.02
CA THR A 507 -53.38 10.60 9.51
C THR A 507 -53.34 10.44 7.97
N SER A 508 -53.48 9.16 7.58
CA SER A 508 -54.19 8.58 6.41
C SER A 508 -53.66 8.73 4.97
N GLU A 509 -53.30 7.55 4.43
CA GLU A 509 -53.71 6.94 3.14
C GLU A 509 -53.85 7.82 1.89
N GLN A 510 -53.06 7.48 0.85
CA GLN A 510 -53.51 7.49 -0.54
C GLN A 510 -52.75 6.43 -1.36
N GLU A 511 -53.53 5.53 -1.98
CA GLU A 511 -53.11 4.47 -2.89
C GLU A 511 -52.63 5.04 -4.25
N LEU A 512 -51.66 4.36 -4.88
CA LEU A 512 -51.30 4.55 -6.30
C LEU A 512 -51.73 3.33 -7.14
N PRO A 513 -52.11 3.53 -8.42
CA PRO A 513 -52.83 2.55 -9.24
C PRO A 513 -51.95 1.45 -9.84
N LYS A 514 -52.58 0.29 -10.07
CA LYS A 514 -52.08 -0.86 -10.87
C LYS A 514 -52.31 -0.65 -12.37
N ILE A 515 -51.59 -1.46 -13.18
CA ILE A 515 -51.79 -1.92 -14.60
C ILE A 515 -50.45 -1.75 -15.37
N ASP A 516 -49.90 -2.66 -16.18
CA ASP A 516 -50.32 -3.97 -16.69
C ASP A 516 -49.10 -4.88 -16.94
N GLU A 517 -49.25 -6.18 -16.69
CA GLU A 517 -48.34 -7.22 -17.16
C GLU A 517 -48.83 -7.74 -18.51
N LYS A 518 -48.17 -7.34 -19.61
CA LYS A 518 -48.09 -8.13 -20.84
C LYS A 518 -47.18 -7.45 -21.85
N GLN A 519 -45.93 -7.90 -21.93
CA GLN A 519 -45.32 -8.20 -23.22
C GLN A 519 -44.03 -9.01 -23.09
N VAL A 520 -44.04 -10.14 -23.83
CA VAL A 520 -42.89 -10.89 -24.36
C VAL A 520 -42.20 -11.93 -23.44
N LYS A 521 -42.79 -13.14 -23.43
CA LYS A 521 -42.05 -14.41 -23.43
C LYS A 521 -41.54 -14.71 -24.84
N LYS A 522 -40.28 -15.15 -24.96
CA LYS A 522 -39.79 -16.34 -25.72
C LYS A 522 -38.26 -16.26 -25.90
N MET A 523 -37.50 -17.28 -25.50
CA MET A 523 -37.06 -18.37 -26.39
C MET A 523 -36.13 -19.37 -25.66
N HIS A 524 -35.92 -20.52 -26.30
CA HIS A 524 -35.71 -21.86 -25.74
C HIS A 524 -34.31 -22.25 -25.21
N ARG A 525 -34.34 -23.25 -24.30
CA ARG A 525 -33.25 -24.17 -23.92
C ARG A 525 -32.73 -25.02 -25.11
N LYS A 526 -31.44 -25.36 -25.07
CA LYS A 526 -30.91 -26.65 -25.55
C LYS A 526 -29.94 -27.25 -24.53
N LYS A 527 -30.17 -28.53 -24.21
CA LYS A 527 -29.37 -29.45 -23.38
C LYS A 527 -28.31 -30.17 -24.22
N ILE A 528 -27.48 -30.95 -23.51
CA ILE A 528 -26.82 -32.24 -23.85
C ILE A 528 -25.30 -32.07 -23.94
N LEU A 529 -24.42 -32.95 -23.42
CA LEU A 529 -24.39 -34.05 -22.44
C LEU A 529 -23.01 -34.72 -22.66
N GLY A 530 -22.44 -35.34 -21.64
CA GLY A 530 -21.51 -36.48 -21.79
C GLY A 530 -20.14 -36.23 -21.14
N ASN A 531 -19.83 -36.82 -19.97
CA ASN A 531 -19.50 -38.25 -19.70
C ASN A 531 -18.03 -38.57 -20.06
N VAL A 532 -17.21 -39.31 -19.29
CA VAL A 532 -17.26 -39.97 -17.97
C VAL A 532 -15.95 -40.80 -17.82
N PHE A 533 -15.63 -41.30 -16.59
CA PHE A 533 -14.68 -42.39 -16.19
C PHE A 533 -13.17 -42.05 -16.00
N LEU A 534 -12.41 -42.56 -15.01
CA LEU A 534 -12.51 -43.73 -14.07
C LEU A 534 -11.77 -43.43 -12.72
N PHE A 535 -12.35 -43.70 -11.53
CA PHE A 535 -12.08 -44.79 -10.54
C PHE A 535 -10.65 -44.89 -9.94
N SER A 536 -10.35 -45.20 -8.67
CA SER A 536 -11.09 -45.43 -7.41
C SER A 536 -10.11 -45.91 -6.31
N SER A 537 -10.30 -45.49 -5.05
CA SER A 537 -10.14 -46.24 -3.76
C SER A 537 -9.82 -45.23 -2.63
N LEU A 538 -10.81 -44.67 -1.92
CA LEU A 538 -11.60 -45.23 -0.81
C LEU A 538 -10.78 -45.55 0.45
N THR A 539 -10.78 -44.61 1.39
CA THR A 539 -11.04 -44.91 2.80
C THR A 539 -11.85 -43.75 3.38
N ILE A 540 -13.14 -44.03 3.60
CA ILE A 540 -14.12 -43.16 4.23
C ILE A 540 -14.34 -43.69 5.65
N ALA A 541 -14.24 -42.81 6.65
CA ALA A 541 -14.96 -42.94 7.91
C ALA A 541 -15.25 -41.55 8.52
N PHE A 542 -16.35 -40.97 8.03
CA PHE A 542 -17.34 -40.15 8.74
C PHE A 542 -16.89 -39.04 9.71
N ALA A 543 -16.76 -37.83 9.16
CA ALA A 543 -17.55 -36.69 9.62
C ALA A 543 -18.09 -35.96 8.38
N SER A 544 -19.23 -36.41 7.90
CA SER A 544 -19.98 -35.82 6.80
C SER A 544 -20.57 -34.48 7.24
N ILE A 545 -19.73 -33.45 7.37
CA ILE A 545 -20.23 -32.06 7.39
C ILE A 545 -20.63 -31.77 5.95
N ILE A 546 -21.92 -31.90 5.67
CA ILE A 546 -22.53 -31.38 4.44
C ILE A 546 -22.41 -29.85 4.54
N THR A 547 -21.25 -29.31 4.17
CA THR A 547 -21.05 -27.88 3.94
C THR A 547 -21.91 -27.54 2.73
N ILE A 548 -23.09 -26.96 2.98
CA ILE A 548 -23.90 -26.37 1.91
C ILE A 548 -23.06 -25.22 1.35
N PRO A 549 -22.58 -25.27 0.09
CA PRO A 549 -22.02 -24.09 -0.55
C PRO A 549 -23.21 -23.21 -0.86
N LEU A 550 -23.57 -22.32 0.07
CA LEU A 550 -24.39 -21.16 -0.23
C LEU A 550 -23.55 -20.26 -1.13
N VAL A 551 -23.46 -20.61 -2.42
CA VAL A 551 -23.06 -19.69 -3.48
C VAL A 551 -24.24 -18.76 -3.66
N LEU A 552 -24.38 -17.82 -2.73
CA LEU A 552 -25.26 -16.67 -2.89
C LEU A 552 -24.75 -15.93 -4.13
N ASN A 553 -25.63 -15.73 -5.12
CA ASN A 553 -25.34 -15.13 -6.42
C ASN A 553 -24.43 -13.89 -6.30
N ARG A 554 -23.11 -14.05 -6.47
CA ARG A 554 -22.19 -12.94 -6.66
C ARG A 554 -22.38 -12.39 -8.07
N LYS A 555 -23.27 -11.40 -8.20
CA LYS A 555 -23.13 -10.35 -9.21
C LYS A 555 -22.70 -9.08 -8.49
N GLY A 556 -21.55 -8.53 -8.90
CA GLY A 556 -21.02 -7.28 -8.37
C GLY A 556 -19.53 -7.15 -8.62
N SER A 557 -19.16 -6.90 -9.88
CA SER A 557 -17.90 -6.23 -10.21
C SER A 557 -17.91 -4.79 -9.67
N THR A 558 -16.73 -4.32 -9.25
CA THR A 558 -16.32 -2.91 -9.03
C THR A 558 -17.00 -2.08 -7.92
N SER A 559 -16.35 -1.95 -6.76
CA SER A 559 -15.99 -0.68 -6.07
C SER A 559 -15.26 -1.01 -4.74
N ARG A 560 -14.62 -0.05 -4.08
CA ARG A 560 -13.91 -0.23 -2.80
C ARG A 560 -14.79 -0.97 -1.77
N ASP A 561 -14.20 -1.86 -0.99
CA ASP A 561 -14.91 -2.61 0.07
C ASP A 561 -15.53 -1.61 1.08
N LYS A 562 -16.86 -1.50 1.12
CA LYS A 562 -17.54 -0.64 2.09
C LYS A 562 -17.85 -1.44 3.36
N PHE A 563 -17.59 -0.85 4.52
CA PHE A 563 -17.97 -1.39 5.82
C PHE A 563 -18.80 -0.37 6.58
N VAL A 564 -19.66 -0.81 7.49
CA VAL A 564 -20.28 0.07 8.48
C VAL A 564 -19.47 0.00 9.78
N SER A 565 -18.95 1.13 10.24
CA SER A 565 -18.14 1.18 11.47
C SER A 565 -18.97 1.57 12.68
N ASP A 566 -18.53 1.10 13.84
CA ASP A 566 -18.85 1.70 15.14
C ASP A 566 -18.41 3.18 15.22
N LYS A 567 -19.02 3.95 16.13
CA LYS A 567 -18.64 5.34 16.39
C LYS A 567 -17.93 5.48 17.72
N LEU A 568 -17.14 6.55 17.85
CA LEU A 568 -16.44 6.90 19.07
C LEU A 568 -17.39 7.15 20.25
N GLU A 569 -18.59 7.70 20.02
CA GLU A 569 -19.59 7.95 21.06
C GLU A 569 -20.28 6.67 21.57
N ASP A 570 -20.09 5.55 20.88
CA ASP A 570 -20.67 4.25 21.25
C ASP A 570 -19.80 3.50 22.28
N THR A 571 -18.81 4.15 22.89
CA THR A 571 -17.94 3.57 23.92
C THR A 571 -18.20 4.18 25.28
N ILE A 572 -18.51 3.33 26.26
CA ILE A 572 -18.62 3.69 27.68
C ILE A 572 -17.27 3.38 28.35
N TYR A 573 -16.74 4.34 29.10
CA TYR A 573 -15.48 4.22 29.84
C TYR A 573 -15.73 4.40 31.33
N ASN A 574 -15.34 3.41 32.11
CA ASN A 574 -15.40 3.42 33.57
C ASN A 574 -13.99 3.26 34.16
N GLU A 575 -13.66 4.13 35.12
CA GLU A 575 -12.39 4.11 35.85
C GLU A 575 -12.69 3.86 37.33
N VAL A 576 -12.11 2.78 37.88
CA VAL A 576 -12.30 2.40 39.28
C VAL A 576 -10.94 2.42 39.98
N GLU A 577 -10.80 3.27 40.98
CA GLU A 577 -9.65 3.30 41.88
C GLU A 577 -9.78 2.19 42.93
N LEU A 578 -8.84 1.23 42.93
CA LEU A 578 -8.82 0.13 43.90
C LEU A 578 -7.92 0.43 45.10
N THR A 579 -6.83 1.15 44.86
CA THR A 579 -5.92 1.62 45.89
C THR A 579 -5.42 2.97 45.47
N LYS A 580 -5.60 3.96 46.34
CA LYS A 580 -5.29 5.35 46.07
C LYS A 580 -3.92 5.52 45.43
N ASP A 581 -3.89 6.13 44.25
CA ASP A 581 -2.69 6.44 43.45
C ASP A 581 -1.78 5.23 43.14
N LYS A 582 -2.29 3.99 43.27
CA LYS A 582 -1.48 2.76 43.13
C LYS A 582 -2.11 1.71 42.22
N LYS A 583 -3.42 1.47 42.34
CA LYS A 583 -4.09 0.39 41.59
C LYS A 583 -5.43 0.87 41.04
N TYR A 584 -5.65 0.64 39.75
CA TYR A 584 -6.89 1.01 39.06
C TYR A 584 -7.39 -0.13 38.18
N LYS A 585 -8.69 -0.12 37.90
CA LYS A 585 -9.32 -0.89 36.84
C LYS A 585 -9.95 0.06 35.83
N LEU A 586 -9.59 -0.13 34.57
CA LEU A 586 -10.17 0.60 33.45
C LEU A 586 -11.05 -0.35 32.66
N GLN A 587 -12.35 -0.06 32.58
CA GLN A 587 -13.32 -0.87 31.84
C GLN A 587 -13.91 -0.09 30.68
N PHE A 588 -14.02 -0.77 29.54
CA PHE A 588 -14.58 -0.25 28.31
C PHE A 588 -15.69 -1.17 27.83
N THR A 589 -16.88 -0.62 27.63
CA THR A 589 -18.03 -1.39 27.12
C THR A 589 -18.70 -0.68 25.96
N SER A 590 -19.28 -1.44 25.05
CA SER A 590 -20.11 -0.85 23.99
C SER A 590 -21.39 -0.26 24.57
N LYS A 591 -21.83 0.86 24.01
CA LYS A 591 -23.14 1.45 24.29
C LYS A 591 -24.22 0.66 23.59
N ILE A 592 -25.26 0.25 24.31
CA ILE A 592 -26.39 -0.52 23.77
C ILE A 592 -27.66 0.34 23.90
N ASP A 593 -27.88 1.21 22.92
CA ASP A 593 -29.07 2.07 22.87
C ASP A 593 -29.50 2.36 21.42
N LYS A 594 -30.57 3.15 21.23
CA LYS A 594 -31.09 3.47 19.89
C LYS A 594 -30.04 4.09 18.94
N SER A 595 -29.05 4.82 19.45
CA SER A 595 -28.04 5.51 18.63
C SER A 595 -26.97 4.57 18.07
N SER A 596 -26.74 3.43 18.72
CA SER A 596 -25.79 2.40 18.32
C SER A 596 -26.43 1.20 17.60
N ASN A 597 -27.75 1.22 17.36
CA ASN A 597 -28.46 0.13 16.69
C ASN A 597 -28.09 0.04 15.20
N LEU A 598 -27.54 -1.09 14.79
CA LEU A 598 -27.10 -1.39 13.44
C LEU A 598 -28.13 -2.20 12.63
N ALA A 599 -29.29 -2.54 13.19
CA ALA A 599 -30.32 -3.31 12.49
C ALA A 599 -30.80 -2.62 11.20
N SER A 600 -30.76 -1.29 11.15
CA SER A 600 -31.08 -0.50 9.94
C SER A 600 -30.13 -0.75 8.78
N GLN A 601 -28.99 -1.42 9.00
CA GLN A 601 -28.01 -1.75 7.97
C GLN A 601 -28.29 -3.10 7.30
N ILE A 602 -29.31 -3.83 7.77
CA ILE A 602 -29.75 -5.08 7.19
C ILE A 602 -30.64 -4.76 5.98
N GLY A 603 -30.35 -5.40 4.85
CA GLY A 603 -31.04 -5.25 3.59
C GLY A 603 -32.36 -6.01 3.52
N ILE A 604 -33.04 -5.86 2.39
CA ILE A 604 -34.34 -6.48 2.11
C ILE A 604 -34.17 -8.00 1.96
N ALA A 605 -35.15 -8.76 2.45
CA ALA A 605 -35.15 -10.21 2.35
C ALA A 605 -35.21 -10.67 0.89
N ARG A 606 -34.42 -11.69 0.56
CA ARG A 606 -34.37 -12.32 -0.76
C ARG A 606 -34.72 -13.79 -0.63
N LYS A 607 -35.42 -14.34 -1.61
CA LYS A 607 -35.71 -15.77 -1.67
C LYS A 607 -34.40 -16.54 -1.91
N LEU A 608 -34.18 -17.59 -1.14
CA LEU A 608 -33.04 -18.48 -1.28
C LEU A 608 -33.40 -19.64 -2.22
N GLU A 609 -32.78 -19.67 -3.40
CA GLU A 609 -32.94 -20.77 -4.36
C GLU A 609 -32.06 -21.95 -3.95
N THR A 610 -32.61 -22.88 -3.16
CA THR A 610 -31.95 -24.12 -2.74
C THR A 610 -32.86 -25.33 -2.90
N ASN A 611 -32.32 -26.41 -3.46
CA ASN A 611 -33.01 -27.70 -3.57
C ASN A 611 -32.75 -28.62 -2.37
N LYS A 612 -31.93 -28.18 -1.41
CA LYS A 612 -31.56 -28.93 -0.20
C LYS A 612 -32.27 -28.34 1.01
N LYS A 613 -32.86 -29.21 1.84
CA LYS A 613 -33.38 -28.84 3.16
C LYS A 613 -32.21 -28.61 4.12
N PHE A 614 -32.43 -27.74 5.11
CA PHE A 614 -31.47 -27.51 6.18
C PHE A 614 -31.52 -28.68 7.18
N GLU A 615 -30.68 -29.69 6.97
CA GLU A 615 -30.68 -30.92 7.79
C GLU A 615 -29.92 -30.77 9.12
N THR A 616 -28.83 -29.98 9.15
CA THR A 616 -27.96 -29.84 10.33
C THR A 616 -28.28 -28.63 11.21
N TYR A 617 -28.64 -27.48 10.62
CA TYR A 617 -28.96 -26.25 11.35
C TYR A 617 -30.34 -25.74 10.96
N LYS A 618 -31.26 -25.54 11.90
CA LYS A 618 -32.63 -25.13 11.58
C LYS A 618 -32.78 -23.60 11.58
N PRO A 619 -33.27 -22.99 10.48
CA PRO A 619 -33.65 -21.58 10.49
C PRO A 619 -34.77 -21.31 11.53
N PRO A 620 -34.84 -20.11 12.14
CA PRO A 620 -34.03 -18.93 11.86
C PRO A 620 -32.59 -19.06 12.38
N LEU A 621 -31.61 -18.76 11.53
CA LEU A 621 -30.20 -18.88 11.84
C LEU A 621 -29.37 -17.75 11.23
N LEU A 622 -28.18 -17.56 11.77
CA LEU A 622 -27.15 -16.67 11.25
C LEU A 622 -26.00 -17.48 10.70
N LYS A 623 -25.66 -17.23 9.44
CA LYS A 623 -24.37 -17.61 8.87
C LYS A 623 -23.43 -16.43 9.02
N TYR A 624 -22.32 -16.54 9.73
CA TYR A 624 -21.46 -15.40 10.03
C TYR A 624 -19.97 -15.69 9.96
N ARG A 625 -19.18 -14.62 9.92
CA ARG A 625 -17.72 -14.63 9.97
C ARG A 625 -17.23 -13.45 10.81
N ALA A 626 -16.20 -13.67 11.61
CA ALA A 626 -15.47 -12.65 12.35
C ALA A 626 -13.98 -12.72 11.98
N LEU A 627 -13.35 -11.60 11.64
CA LEU A 627 -11.96 -11.53 11.19
C LEU A 627 -11.18 -10.46 11.98
N PHE A 628 -9.91 -10.76 12.26
CA PHE A 628 -8.94 -9.86 12.88
C PHE A 628 -7.98 -9.28 11.86
N ASP A 629 -7.86 -7.96 11.91
CA ASP A 629 -6.78 -7.23 11.27
C ASP A 629 -5.87 -6.63 12.32
N PHE A 630 -4.56 -6.74 12.07
CA PHE A 630 -3.52 -6.23 12.96
C PHE A 630 -2.77 -5.10 12.28
N LYS A 631 -2.33 -4.12 13.08
CA LYS A 631 -1.57 -2.97 12.59
C LYS A 631 -0.26 -3.46 11.96
N GLY A 632 0.02 -3.02 10.73
CA GLY A 632 1.19 -3.44 9.96
C GLY A 632 0.96 -4.64 9.04
N GLY A 633 -0.28 -5.06 8.80
CA GLY A 633 -0.62 -6.04 7.76
C GLY A 633 -0.28 -7.49 8.10
N ASP A 634 0.20 -7.77 9.31
CA ASP A 634 0.54 -9.12 9.77
C ASP A 634 -0.72 -9.89 10.22
N SER A 635 -1.59 -10.18 9.25
CA SER A 635 -2.75 -11.08 9.42
C SER A 635 -2.35 -12.51 9.81
N ASN A 636 -1.05 -12.83 9.75
CA ASN A 636 -0.52 -14.16 10.01
C ASN A 636 -0.24 -14.43 11.49
N LYS A 637 -0.19 -13.42 12.36
CA LYS A 637 0.08 -13.61 13.80
C LYS A 637 -0.92 -14.55 14.50
N PHE A 638 -2.15 -14.63 13.97
CA PHE A 638 -3.21 -15.55 14.41
C PHE A 638 -3.95 -16.18 13.21
N SER A 639 -3.26 -16.51 12.12
CA SER A 639 -3.87 -17.06 10.89
C SER A 639 -4.77 -18.28 11.13
N ASN A 640 -4.46 -19.09 12.15
CA ASN A 640 -5.27 -20.26 12.54
C ASN A 640 -6.59 -19.91 13.24
N TYR A 641 -6.78 -18.66 13.68
CA TYR A 641 -7.97 -18.18 14.40
C TYR A 641 -8.83 -17.21 13.57
N ASN A 642 -8.29 -16.65 12.48
CA ASN A 642 -9.11 -16.06 11.43
C ASN A 642 -9.91 -17.21 10.79
N ASN A 643 -11.12 -17.47 11.28
CA ASN A 643 -12.03 -18.45 10.70
C ASN A 643 -12.40 -18.00 9.29
N LYS A 644 -11.64 -18.48 8.30
CA LYS A 644 -11.94 -18.25 6.88
C LYS A 644 -13.21 -18.99 6.44
N GLU A 645 -13.68 -19.92 7.26
CA GLU A 645 -14.92 -20.67 7.06
C GLU A 645 -16.10 -19.99 7.74
N ASP A 646 -17.28 -20.21 7.16
CA ASP A 646 -18.52 -19.63 7.67
C ASP A 646 -19.02 -20.41 8.90
N GLN A 647 -19.36 -19.69 9.96
CA GLN A 647 -19.95 -20.24 11.18
C GLN A 647 -21.47 -20.10 11.15
N TYR A 648 -22.17 -20.97 11.89
CA TYR A 648 -23.63 -21.00 11.95
C TYR A 648 -24.09 -20.85 13.41
N TYR A 649 -25.09 -20.00 13.63
CA TYR A 649 -25.73 -19.78 14.93
C TYR A 649 -27.24 -19.89 14.79
N GLU A 650 -27.85 -20.87 15.45
CA GLU A 650 -29.31 -21.02 15.49
C GLU A 650 -29.92 -20.02 16.46
N ILE A 651 -30.89 -19.23 16.00
CA ILE A 651 -31.61 -18.29 16.86
C ILE A 651 -32.74 -19.04 17.57
N LYS A 652 -32.51 -19.40 18.84
CA LYS A 652 -33.48 -20.13 19.68
C LYS A 652 -34.34 -19.22 20.54
N THR A 653 -33.90 -17.99 20.76
CA THR A 653 -34.51 -17.00 21.66
C THR A 653 -34.59 -15.65 20.96
N THR A 654 -35.46 -14.77 21.46
CA THR A 654 -35.64 -13.41 20.93
C THR A 654 -34.37 -12.57 21.06
N GLU A 655 -33.63 -12.70 22.16
CA GLU A 655 -32.29 -12.12 22.30
C GLU A 655 -31.21 -13.17 22.00
N PHE A 656 -30.15 -12.78 21.32
CA PHE A 656 -29.05 -13.67 20.98
C PHE A 656 -27.72 -12.93 20.88
N ASN A 657 -26.63 -13.64 21.16
CA ASN A 657 -25.26 -13.14 21.00
C ASN A 657 -24.49 -14.11 20.08
N PHE A 658 -23.79 -13.58 19.08
CA PHE A 658 -23.01 -14.37 18.13
C PHE A 658 -21.67 -13.70 17.82
N GLY A 659 -20.77 -14.41 17.15
CA GLY A 659 -19.42 -13.91 16.90
C GLY A 659 -18.59 -13.74 18.16
N LYS A 660 -18.90 -14.47 19.24
CA LYS A 660 -18.22 -14.34 20.52
C LYS A 660 -16.74 -14.66 20.40
N LEU A 661 -15.93 -13.75 20.91
CA LEU A 661 -14.50 -13.82 20.92
C LEU A 661 -13.95 -13.48 22.30
N ASP A 662 -13.19 -14.40 22.88
CA ASP A 662 -12.39 -14.16 24.08
C ASP A 662 -10.93 -13.92 23.66
N TYR A 663 -10.60 -12.65 23.42
CA TYR A 663 -9.29 -12.27 22.88
C TYR A 663 -8.16 -12.49 23.88
N LEU A 664 -8.44 -12.33 25.18
CA LEU A 664 -7.45 -12.60 26.23
C LEU A 664 -7.08 -14.09 26.28
N LYS A 665 -8.08 -14.98 26.22
CA LYS A 665 -7.83 -16.41 26.13
C LYS A 665 -7.02 -16.77 24.90
N LEU A 666 -7.34 -16.19 23.75
CA LEU A 666 -6.58 -16.41 22.50
C LEU A 666 -5.10 -16.00 22.64
N LEU A 667 -4.85 -14.81 23.20
CA LEU A 667 -3.49 -14.34 23.47
C LEU A 667 -2.76 -15.28 24.45
N THR A 668 -3.46 -15.70 25.50
CA THR A 668 -2.91 -16.58 26.52
C THR A 668 -2.52 -17.94 25.93
N GLU A 669 -3.40 -18.58 25.16
CA GLU A 669 -3.12 -19.85 24.47
C GLU A 669 -1.95 -19.72 23.48
N HIS A 670 -1.89 -18.61 22.74
CA HIS A 670 -0.79 -18.33 21.81
C HIS A 670 0.54 -18.24 22.55
N TYR A 671 0.63 -17.43 23.61
CA TYR A 671 1.87 -17.27 24.36
C TYR A 671 2.22 -18.52 25.17
N GLN A 672 1.25 -19.31 25.64
CA GLN A 672 1.51 -20.62 26.25
C GLN A 672 2.20 -21.59 25.28
N LYS A 673 1.80 -21.59 24.00
CA LYS A 673 2.45 -22.36 22.92
C LYS A 673 3.82 -21.79 22.57
N HIS A 674 3.93 -20.46 22.49
CA HIS A 674 5.19 -19.78 22.17
C HIS A 674 6.26 -20.02 23.24
N PHE A 675 5.89 -19.97 24.52
CA PHE A 675 6.75 -20.22 25.66
C PHE A 675 6.71 -21.67 26.15
N LYS A 676 6.44 -22.65 25.26
CA LYS A 676 6.36 -24.07 25.63
C LYS A 676 7.65 -24.64 26.23
N ASN A 677 8.80 -24.02 25.93
CA ASN A 677 10.12 -24.47 26.40
C ASN A 677 10.46 -23.98 27.82
N ILE A 678 9.66 -23.08 28.41
CA ILE A 678 9.83 -22.66 29.80
C ILE A 678 9.11 -23.69 30.69
N ILE A 679 9.88 -24.43 31.49
CA ILE A 679 9.37 -25.53 32.32
C ILE A 679 8.79 -25.00 33.62
N ASP A 680 9.42 -23.98 34.23
CA ASP A 680 8.93 -23.38 35.48
C ASP A 680 7.58 -22.66 35.26
N PRO A 681 6.50 -23.09 35.94
CA PRO A 681 5.17 -22.50 35.74
C PRO A 681 5.08 -21.02 36.12
N THR A 682 5.82 -20.60 37.13
CA THR A 682 5.80 -19.22 37.65
C THR A 682 6.53 -18.28 36.70
N GLU A 683 7.70 -18.68 36.22
CA GLU A 683 8.47 -17.96 35.19
C GLU A 683 7.67 -17.86 33.89
N LYS A 684 7.02 -18.96 33.47
CA LYS A 684 6.17 -18.98 32.28
C LYS A 684 4.99 -18.02 32.41
N LEU A 685 4.30 -18.03 33.55
CA LEU A 685 3.19 -17.14 33.82
C LEU A 685 3.63 -15.66 33.82
N ASN A 686 4.76 -15.36 34.47
CA ASN A 686 5.33 -14.01 34.48
C ASN A 686 5.69 -13.55 33.05
N LYS A 687 6.22 -14.46 32.23
CA LYS A 687 6.54 -14.15 30.84
C LYS A 687 5.29 -13.87 30.01
N ILE A 688 4.24 -14.68 30.16
CA ILE A 688 2.94 -14.45 29.51
C ILE A 688 2.38 -13.09 29.94
N ASN A 689 2.35 -12.79 31.23
CA ASN A 689 1.85 -11.50 31.75
C ASN A 689 2.64 -10.30 31.19
N SER A 690 3.93 -10.46 30.92
CA SER A 690 4.76 -9.43 30.27
C SER A 690 4.45 -9.18 28.79
N GLU A 691 3.68 -10.07 28.17
CA GLU A 691 3.17 -9.94 26.80
C GLU A 691 1.72 -9.45 26.74
N LEU A 692 1.01 -9.44 27.87
CA LEU A 692 -0.39 -8.99 27.99
C LEU A 692 -0.53 -7.49 28.25
N THR A 693 0.45 -6.69 27.83
CA THR A 693 0.40 -5.22 27.98
C THR A 693 -0.47 -4.58 26.91
N LEU A 694 -0.95 -3.35 27.15
CA LEU A 694 -1.75 -2.60 26.16
C LEU A 694 -1.05 -2.56 24.79
N GLU A 695 0.24 -2.22 24.74
CA GLU A 695 0.98 -2.02 23.50
C GLU A 695 1.08 -3.30 22.66
N LYS A 696 1.07 -4.47 23.31
CA LYS A 696 1.28 -5.78 22.69
C LYS A 696 -0.02 -6.55 22.43
N THR A 697 -1.13 -6.09 23.01
CA THR A 697 -2.47 -6.68 22.89
C THR A 697 -3.36 -5.79 22.02
N ILE A 698 -4.31 -5.06 22.62
CA ILE A 698 -5.24 -4.15 21.92
C ILE A 698 -4.50 -3.10 21.08
N GLY A 699 -3.33 -2.63 21.53
CA GLY A 699 -2.51 -1.70 20.77
C GLY A 699 -2.09 -2.20 19.39
N THR A 700 -2.01 -3.52 19.21
CA THR A 700 -1.67 -4.18 17.92
C THR A 700 -2.88 -4.53 17.07
N LEU A 701 -4.09 -4.52 17.63
CA LEU A 701 -5.31 -4.82 16.91
C LEU A 701 -5.75 -3.57 16.14
N ASP A 702 -5.98 -3.71 14.84
CA ASP A 702 -6.38 -2.61 13.96
C ASP A 702 -7.90 -2.51 13.89
N ASN A 703 -8.55 -3.63 13.55
CA ASN A 703 -9.99 -3.73 13.53
C ASN A 703 -10.46 -5.18 13.74
N ILE A 704 -11.74 -5.33 14.09
CA ILE A 704 -12.46 -6.61 14.02
C ILE A 704 -13.62 -6.43 13.05
N SER A 705 -13.69 -7.26 12.01
CA SER A 705 -14.80 -7.21 11.04
C SER A 705 -15.75 -8.39 11.19
N TYR A 706 -17.06 -8.09 11.14
CA TYR A 706 -18.14 -9.07 11.21
C TYR A 706 -18.98 -9.04 9.94
N SER A 707 -19.18 -10.19 9.30
CA SER A 707 -20.13 -10.33 8.19
C SER A 707 -21.13 -11.42 8.53
N PHE A 708 -22.42 -11.23 8.23
CA PHE A 708 -23.41 -12.27 8.43
C PHE A 708 -24.55 -12.23 7.39
N THR A 709 -25.20 -13.37 7.27
CA THR A 709 -26.44 -13.60 6.52
C THR A 709 -27.45 -14.19 7.49
N PHE A 710 -28.57 -13.51 7.68
CA PHE A 710 -29.71 -14.04 8.42
C PHE A 710 -30.58 -14.89 7.49
N ILE A 711 -30.94 -16.10 7.89
CA ILE A 711 -31.69 -17.06 7.08
C ILE A 711 -32.90 -17.51 7.89
N TYR A 712 -34.08 -17.53 7.27
CA TYR A 712 -35.33 -17.99 7.89
C TYR A 712 -36.20 -18.76 6.90
N GLU A 713 -37.15 -19.52 7.43
CA GLU A 713 -38.16 -20.23 6.64
C GLU A 713 -39.51 -19.51 6.76
N ASN A 714 -40.20 -19.33 5.64
CA ASN A 714 -41.55 -18.81 5.58
C ASN A 714 -42.36 -19.56 4.51
N ASN A 715 -43.48 -20.16 4.89
CA ASN A 715 -44.38 -20.92 4.01
C ASN A 715 -43.67 -21.98 3.16
N GLY A 716 -42.76 -22.75 3.76
CA GLY A 716 -42.01 -23.82 3.07
C GLY A 716 -40.96 -23.33 2.07
N SER A 717 -40.69 -22.02 2.01
CA SER A 717 -39.60 -21.41 1.25
C SER A 717 -38.58 -20.76 2.18
N TYR A 718 -37.31 -20.79 1.79
CA TYR A 718 -36.24 -20.14 2.55
C TYR A 718 -35.97 -18.73 2.04
N TYR A 719 -35.70 -17.82 2.97
CA TYR A 719 -35.36 -16.43 2.71
C TYR A 719 -34.08 -16.06 3.45
N TYR A 720 -33.39 -15.04 2.95
CA TYR A 720 -32.20 -14.51 3.58
C TYR A 720 -32.13 -12.98 3.54
N ASN A 721 -31.56 -12.39 4.59
CA ASN A 721 -31.18 -10.98 4.66
C ASN A 721 -29.65 -10.89 4.83
N GLU A 722 -29.04 -10.01 4.06
CA GLU A 722 -27.64 -9.61 4.23
C GLU A 722 -27.58 -8.15 4.64
N LEU A 723 -26.39 -7.60 4.80
CA LEU A 723 -26.21 -6.15 4.90
C LEU A 723 -26.66 -5.46 3.60
N LYS A 724 -27.07 -4.19 3.69
CA LYS A 724 -27.47 -3.37 2.54
C LYS A 724 -26.38 -3.37 1.45
N ASN A 725 -26.83 -3.32 0.19
CA ASN A 725 -25.97 -3.44 -1.00
C ASN A 725 -24.71 -2.56 -0.89
N ASP A 726 -23.56 -3.15 -1.23
CA ASP A 726 -22.17 -2.66 -1.13
C ASP A 726 -21.44 -2.89 0.21
N LEU A 727 -22.13 -3.21 1.31
CA LEU A 727 -21.47 -3.47 2.60
C LEU A 727 -20.90 -4.90 2.69
N LYS A 728 -19.58 -5.03 2.89
CA LYS A 728 -18.92 -6.31 3.16
C LYS A 728 -19.06 -6.80 4.59
N GLY A 729 -19.26 -5.89 5.54
CA GLY A 729 -19.33 -6.23 6.96
C GLY A 729 -19.51 -5.01 7.86
N MET A 730 -19.57 -5.29 9.16
CA MET A 730 -19.51 -4.31 10.25
C MET A 730 -18.09 -4.28 10.82
N LEU A 731 -17.58 -3.09 11.09
CA LEU A 731 -16.20 -2.87 11.54
C LEU A 731 -16.19 -2.33 12.97
N LEU A 732 -15.48 -3.01 13.86
CA LEU A 732 -15.17 -2.52 15.19
C LEU A 732 -13.76 -1.92 15.17
N HIS A 733 -13.69 -0.60 15.04
CA HIS A 733 -12.44 0.14 14.93
C HIS A 733 -12.41 1.31 15.93
N SER A 734 -13.46 2.13 15.95
CA SER A 734 -13.56 3.30 16.82
C SER A 734 -13.46 2.95 18.31
N PHE A 735 -14.05 1.82 18.74
CA PHE A 735 -13.97 1.30 20.11
C PHE A 735 -12.53 0.96 20.51
N LEU A 736 -11.77 0.33 19.60
CA LEU A 736 -10.36 0.00 19.82
C LEU A 736 -9.49 1.26 19.90
N GLU A 737 -9.78 2.27 19.08
CA GLU A 737 -9.12 3.57 19.16
C GLU A 737 -9.43 4.29 20.49
N GLN A 738 -10.69 4.26 20.95
CA GLN A 738 -11.07 4.87 22.22
C GLN A 738 -10.35 4.29 23.42
N ILE A 739 -10.17 2.96 23.46
CA ILE A 739 -9.36 2.31 24.50
C ILE A 739 -7.98 2.94 24.55
N ILE A 740 -7.31 3.05 23.40
CA ILE A 740 -5.95 3.59 23.32
C ILE A 740 -5.93 5.06 23.77
N LEU A 741 -6.90 5.87 23.35
CA LEU A 741 -7.00 7.28 23.72
C LEU A 741 -7.21 7.47 25.22
N LYS A 742 -8.20 6.79 25.81
CA LYS A 742 -8.52 6.90 27.23
C LYS A 742 -7.42 6.36 28.13
N VAL A 743 -6.78 5.26 27.76
CA VAL A 743 -5.64 4.76 28.53
C VAL A 743 -4.45 5.73 28.46
N ARG A 744 -4.20 6.37 27.31
CA ARG A 744 -3.18 7.44 27.22
C ARG A 744 -3.54 8.63 28.11
N ASP A 745 -4.80 9.04 28.14
CA ASP A 745 -5.25 10.13 29.01
C ASP A 745 -5.14 9.76 30.49
N PHE A 746 -5.40 8.50 30.85
CA PHE A 746 -5.14 7.97 32.19
C PHE A 746 -3.65 8.08 32.54
N VAL A 747 -2.74 7.64 31.67
CA VAL A 747 -1.29 7.69 31.89
C VAL A 747 -0.80 9.12 32.14
N LYS A 748 -1.38 10.11 31.47
CA LYS A 748 -1.02 11.54 31.66
C LYS A 748 -1.32 12.05 33.07
N LYS A 749 -2.24 11.44 33.82
CA LYS A 749 -2.54 11.83 35.22
C LYS A 749 -1.35 11.59 36.16
N TYR A 750 -0.42 10.70 35.80
CA TYR A 750 0.72 10.31 36.63
C TYR A 750 2.05 10.56 35.91
N PRO A 751 2.44 11.83 35.70
CA PRO A 751 3.72 12.16 35.08
C PRO A 751 4.88 11.61 35.91
N ASN A 752 5.88 11.04 35.23
CA ASN A 752 7.11 10.48 35.84
C ASN A 752 6.91 9.25 36.74
N LYS A 753 5.73 8.63 36.72
CA LYS A 753 5.46 7.33 37.37
C LYS A 753 5.61 6.18 36.40
N LYS A 754 6.07 5.03 36.89
CA LYS A 754 6.13 3.82 36.06
C LYS A 754 4.78 3.13 36.17
N ILE A 755 4.06 3.08 35.05
CA ILE A 755 2.71 2.52 34.99
C ILE A 755 2.76 1.22 34.22
N LYS A 756 2.27 0.15 34.85
CA LYS A 756 2.07 -1.15 34.22
C LYS A 756 0.59 -1.33 33.93
N ILE A 757 0.29 -1.66 32.68
CA ILE A 757 -1.07 -1.77 32.16
C ILE A 757 -1.21 -3.19 31.61
N THR A 758 -2.04 -4.01 32.24
CA THR A 758 -2.20 -5.43 31.91
C THR A 758 -3.64 -5.72 31.52
N LEU A 759 -3.83 -6.37 30.38
CA LEU A 759 -5.14 -6.80 29.92
C LEU A 759 -5.66 -7.94 30.80
N SER A 760 -6.82 -7.76 31.41
CA SER A 760 -7.45 -8.75 32.30
C SER A 760 -8.80 -9.27 31.80
N LYS A 761 -9.40 -8.60 30.81
CA LYS A 761 -10.55 -9.11 30.04
C LYS A 761 -10.59 -8.49 28.66
N ALA A 762 -10.98 -9.25 27.64
CA ALA A 762 -11.26 -8.72 26.30
C ALA A 762 -12.26 -9.61 25.56
N ASP A 763 -13.53 -9.34 25.77
CA ASP A 763 -14.64 -10.02 25.09
C ASP A 763 -15.17 -9.12 23.96
N PHE A 764 -15.36 -9.72 22.77
CA PHE A 764 -15.96 -9.05 21.62
C PHE A 764 -17.07 -9.92 21.03
N SER A 765 -18.21 -9.32 20.71
CA SER A 765 -19.34 -10.03 20.10
C SER A 765 -20.34 -9.08 19.45
N LEU A 766 -21.34 -9.66 18.78
CA LEU A 766 -22.54 -8.96 18.35
C LEU A 766 -23.74 -9.46 19.16
N LYS A 767 -24.53 -8.53 19.70
CA LYS A 767 -25.80 -8.80 20.37
C LYS A 767 -26.95 -8.34 19.50
N GLY A 768 -27.92 -9.21 19.27
CA GLY A 768 -29.10 -8.90 18.47
C GLY A 768 -30.41 -9.27 19.15
N LYS A 769 -31.49 -8.66 18.65
CA LYS A 769 -32.86 -9.09 18.93
C LYS A 769 -33.57 -9.46 17.63
N ALA A 770 -34.22 -10.61 17.63
CA ALA A 770 -35.03 -11.10 16.53
C ALA A 770 -36.52 -10.95 16.87
N ASP A 771 -37.25 -10.37 15.92
CA ASP A 771 -38.69 -10.48 15.85
C ASP A 771 -39.01 -11.75 15.07
N LEU A 772 -39.23 -12.84 15.81
CA LEU A 772 -39.49 -14.17 15.28
C LEU A 772 -40.88 -14.30 14.63
N VAL A 773 -41.78 -13.34 14.87
CA VAL A 773 -43.10 -13.30 14.23
C VAL A 773 -42.95 -12.76 12.80
N ASN A 774 -42.24 -11.64 12.66
CA ASN A 774 -42.00 -11.01 11.36
C ASN A 774 -40.72 -11.50 10.66
N MET A 775 -40.02 -12.47 11.26
CA MET A 775 -38.74 -13.03 10.78
C MET A 775 -37.74 -11.94 10.38
N LYS A 776 -37.43 -11.03 11.30
CA LYS A 776 -36.46 -9.94 11.11
C LYS A 776 -35.59 -9.75 12.34
N ILE A 777 -34.41 -9.18 12.14
CA ILE A 777 -33.57 -8.68 13.23
C ILE A 777 -34.00 -7.23 13.51
N SER A 778 -34.55 -6.97 14.69
CA SER A 778 -35.07 -5.66 15.09
C SER A 778 -34.00 -4.78 15.74
N GLU A 779 -33.02 -5.40 16.39
CA GLU A 779 -31.91 -4.72 17.04
C GLU A 779 -30.61 -5.47 16.81
N LEU A 780 -29.51 -4.74 16.62
CA LEU A 780 -28.17 -5.31 16.47
C LEU A 780 -27.12 -4.33 16.98
N TYR A 781 -26.24 -4.77 17.87
CA TYR A 781 -25.24 -3.94 18.53
C TYR A 781 -23.91 -4.68 18.63
N PHE A 782 -22.82 -3.93 18.65
CA PHE A 782 -21.57 -4.43 19.22
C PHE A 782 -21.75 -4.64 20.73
N ASP A 783 -21.32 -5.79 21.23
CA ASP A 783 -21.38 -6.17 22.64
C ASP A 783 -19.96 -6.58 23.07
N ASN A 784 -19.19 -5.57 23.49
CA ASN A 784 -17.79 -5.71 23.84
C ASN A 784 -17.56 -5.29 25.29
N ASP A 785 -16.62 -5.97 25.95
CA ASP A 785 -16.19 -5.67 27.32
C ASP A 785 -14.68 -5.92 27.46
N VAL A 786 -13.93 -4.83 27.66
CA VAL A 786 -12.46 -4.85 27.79
C VAL A 786 -12.06 -4.24 29.12
N ILE A 787 -11.24 -4.96 29.88
CA ILE A 787 -10.76 -4.53 31.20
C ILE A 787 -9.24 -4.55 31.23
N PHE A 788 -8.66 -3.47 31.74
CA PHE A 788 -7.24 -3.38 32.08
C PHE A 788 -7.07 -3.19 33.59
N ASP A 789 -6.14 -3.96 34.15
CA ASP A 789 -5.59 -3.74 35.48
C ASP A 789 -4.37 -2.81 35.37
N ILE A 790 -4.34 -1.79 36.22
CA ILE A 790 -3.26 -0.78 36.26
C ILE A 790 -2.53 -0.85 37.60
N GLU A 791 -1.21 -0.89 37.55
CA GLU A 791 -0.32 -0.77 38.70
C GLU A 791 0.61 0.43 38.49
N ILE A 792 0.70 1.32 39.48
CA ILE A 792 1.52 2.55 39.45
C ILE A 792 2.64 2.42 40.50
N GLU A 793 3.89 2.55 40.04
CA GLU A 793 5.12 2.59 40.86
C GLU A 793 5.65 4.03 40.99
#